data_AF-A0A6S6YGZ3-F1
#
_entry.id   AF-A0A6S6YGZ3-F1
#
_cell.length_a   1.000
_cell.length_b   1.000
_cell.length_c   1.000
_cell.angle_alpha   90.00
_cell.angle_beta   90.00
_cell.angle_gamma   90.00
#
_symmetry.space_group_name_H-M   'P 1'
#
loop_
_entity.id
_entity.type
_entity.pdbx_description
1 polymer ?
#
loop_
_entity_poly.entity_id
_entity_poly.type
_entity_poly.pdbx_seq_one_letter_code
_entity_poly.pdbx_strand_id
1 'polypeptide(L)'
;MMTRLFGDKKANRRRAVIALLAAGFFVFLYFINQVQKPELVTSVGRTFERARVVEVVKDNIQEDGRRYGEQQVRLLMLTGPKKGQTVDATSAAGYLFGAGCKPGMKVIAIQSVSGDISVTSVYNADREGVIYAFVFLFFLVLCLIAGKQGLKSSVSLIFTLACIFWLYLPLVLRGFSPFWAAVLVAAVTTLVTMYLIGGPSKKTACSIIGTVAAVVIAGAAATGFGYFSGISGYNVSDIENLLFLAESSKIQVGGLLFSGLLIASLGAAMDVAMSVASTINEIHEKNPSLSRRELFASGINVGRDMMGTMSTTLILAFAGGSITMLVSNYVYDLSYIQIINSYGIGIEIMQAFSGSLGVILSVPIVAAVSAFSMAPARPAFARGTEAEAAAETSGPALPPGAQQDGAGPGAIPLSPLAPAEGGRPLGAAIPFYAAKFLPAVRRLGRMLRRRWKLVTAAVCLIVLTVCCVRFYSAYARYQSAGREYQKAAQTVASDPVKDMAQKSASAAEKPFSFDYQKLAAQNGDAVGWVRLPDTQLSYPVVQGKDNAYYLDHTFYKSKNIVGAIFMDSRIREGFSARHSILYGHNMNDGSMFAALCKFRSKEYYEAHPVLELYGKNGKAAGEIFSVHEAAPDSDAYTRSFANQNAFSAYLKKMTKLSLYDTGVKAGPADRVVTLSTCVSDNRDMRFVIHAKLDGKI
;
A
#
# COMPACT_ATOMS: atom_id res chain seq x y z
N MET A 1 -20.52 9.07 -44.47
CA MET A 1 -20.60 8.96 -42.99
C MET A 1 -20.94 10.30 -42.31
N MET A 2 -20.39 11.44 -42.76
CA MET A 2 -20.73 12.77 -42.22
C MET A 2 -22.15 13.27 -42.56
N THR A 3 -22.73 12.90 -43.69
CA THR A 3 -24.09 13.32 -44.09
C THR A 3 -25.21 12.72 -43.23
N ARG A 4 -25.01 11.53 -42.63
CA ARG A 4 -25.95 10.94 -41.65
C ARG A 4 -25.83 11.55 -40.24
N LEU A 5 -24.72 12.24 -39.93
CA LEU A 5 -24.53 12.88 -38.62
C LEU A 5 -25.36 14.17 -38.48
N PHE A 6 -25.73 14.80 -39.60
CA PHE A 6 -26.42 16.10 -39.63
C PHE A 6 -27.91 16.07 -40.01
N GLY A 7 -28.52 14.88 -40.21
CA GLY A 7 -29.92 14.78 -40.65
C GLY A 7 -30.98 15.15 -39.61
N ASP A 8 -30.66 15.09 -38.31
CA ASP A 8 -31.62 15.36 -37.23
C ASP A 8 -31.34 16.72 -36.56
N LYS A 9 -32.11 17.74 -36.94
CA LYS A 9 -31.97 19.13 -36.45
C LYS A 9 -32.04 19.24 -34.93
N LYS A 10 -32.83 18.38 -34.25
CA LYS A 10 -33.01 18.43 -32.79
C LYS A 10 -31.81 17.82 -32.07
N ALA A 11 -31.29 16.70 -32.58
CA ALA A 11 -30.06 16.09 -32.08
C ALA A 11 -28.83 16.99 -32.30
N ASN A 12 -28.75 17.67 -33.45
CA ASN A 12 -27.67 18.61 -33.74
C ASN A 12 -27.71 19.85 -32.86
N ARG A 13 -28.91 20.42 -32.61
CA ARG A 13 -29.06 21.55 -31.66
C ARG A 13 -28.60 21.14 -30.26
N ARG A 14 -28.94 19.93 -29.78
CA ARG A 14 -28.47 19.41 -28.49
C ARG A 14 -26.95 19.27 -28.46
N ARG A 15 -26.34 18.70 -29.51
CA ARG A 15 -24.88 18.56 -29.63
C ARG A 15 -24.19 19.93 -29.66
N ALA A 16 -24.75 20.90 -30.37
CA ALA A 16 -24.23 22.26 -30.44
C ALA A 16 -24.27 22.97 -29.08
N VAL A 17 -25.37 22.84 -28.33
CA VAL A 17 -25.48 23.38 -26.96
C VAL A 17 -24.44 22.75 -26.03
N ILE A 18 -24.27 21.43 -26.09
CA ILE A 18 -23.26 20.72 -25.28
C ILE A 18 -21.84 21.16 -25.66
N ALA A 19 -21.56 21.30 -26.96
CA ALA A 19 -20.25 21.77 -27.43
C ALA A 19 -19.96 23.21 -26.97
N LEU A 20 -20.97 24.08 -26.97
CA LEU A 20 -20.85 25.46 -26.50
C LEU A 20 -20.64 25.51 -24.99
N LEU A 21 -21.37 24.71 -24.21
CA LEU A 21 -21.17 24.57 -22.76
C LEU A 21 -19.77 24.02 -22.44
N ALA A 22 -19.30 23.02 -23.19
CA ALA A 22 -17.96 22.48 -23.04
C ALA A 22 -16.89 23.53 -23.37
N ALA A 23 -17.05 24.27 -24.48
CA ALA A 23 -16.14 25.35 -24.83
C ALA A 23 -16.12 26.45 -23.77
N GLY A 24 -17.29 26.87 -23.27
CA GLY A 24 -17.40 27.81 -22.16
C GLY A 24 -16.73 27.30 -20.88
N PHE A 25 -16.87 26.01 -20.57
CA PHE A 25 -16.19 25.37 -19.44
C PHE A 25 -14.67 25.36 -19.62
N PHE A 26 -14.14 25.03 -20.80
CA PHE A 26 -12.70 25.08 -21.06
C PHE A 26 -12.14 26.51 -21.02
N VAL A 27 -12.88 27.50 -21.51
CA VAL A 27 -12.51 28.92 -21.37
C VAL A 27 -12.50 29.33 -19.90
N PHE A 28 -13.50 28.92 -19.12
CA PHE A 28 -13.54 29.14 -17.68
C PHE A 28 -12.34 28.47 -16.98
N LEU A 29 -12.01 27.23 -17.32
CA LEU A 29 -10.82 26.55 -16.80
C LEU A 29 -9.54 27.29 -17.20
N TYR A 30 -9.44 27.80 -18.42
CA TYR A 30 -8.28 28.57 -18.84
C TYR A 30 -8.09 29.81 -17.94
N PHE A 31 -9.13 30.61 -17.73
CA PHE A 31 -9.06 31.78 -16.84
C PHE A 31 -8.77 31.39 -15.40
N ILE A 32 -9.37 30.31 -14.90
CA ILE A 32 -9.10 29.84 -13.54
C ILE A 32 -7.70 29.24 -13.39
N ASN A 33 -7.03 28.81 -14.45
CA ASN A 33 -5.65 28.34 -14.31
C ASN A 33 -4.60 29.47 -14.40
N GLN A 34 -5.02 30.71 -14.69
CA GLN A 34 -4.17 31.90 -14.59
C GLN A 34 -3.95 32.30 -13.12
N VAL A 35 -3.26 31.45 -12.36
CA VAL A 35 -2.85 31.70 -10.97
C VAL A 35 -1.34 31.74 -10.91
N GLN A 36 -0.79 32.83 -10.39
CA GLN A 36 0.63 32.88 -10.03
C GLN A 36 0.83 31.98 -8.83
N LYS A 37 1.58 30.89 -9.01
CA LYS A 37 1.99 30.04 -7.90
C LYS A 37 3.12 30.77 -7.17
N PRO A 38 3.02 31.01 -5.86
CA PRO A 38 4.10 31.66 -5.12
C PRO A 38 5.38 30.82 -5.26
N GLU A 39 6.47 31.45 -5.67
CA GLU A 39 7.77 30.80 -5.65
C GLU A 39 8.19 30.64 -4.18
N LEU A 40 8.34 29.39 -3.74
CA LEU A 40 8.87 29.12 -2.43
C LEU A 40 10.36 29.47 -2.45
N VAL A 41 10.83 30.25 -1.47
CA VAL A 41 12.24 30.67 -1.34
C VAL A 41 13.18 29.46 -1.37
N THR A 42 12.71 28.30 -0.91
CA THR A 42 13.46 27.02 -0.90
C THR A 42 13.57 26.34 -2.27
N SER A 43 12.85 26.79 -3.30
CA SER A 43 12.87 26.23 -4.67
C SER A 43 13.57 27.09 -5.71
N VAL A 44 13.98 28.32 -5.36
CA VAL A 44 14.66 29.23 -6.31
C VAL A 44 16.01 28.62 -6.73
N GLY A 45 16.23 28.52 -8.05
CA GLY A 45 17.45 27.94 -8.62
C GLY A 45 17.51 26.39 -8.60
N ARG A 46 16.42 25.71 -8.23
CA ARG A 46 16.33 24.24 -8.24
C ARG A 46 15.60 23.70 -9.47
N THR A 47 16.24 22.82 -10.22
CA THR A 47 15.63 22.12 -11.36
C THR A 47 15.68 20.60 -11.17
N PHE A 48 14.60 19.90 -11.52
CA PHE A 48 14.54 18.44 -11.49
C PHE A 48 14.68 17.90 -12.91
N GLU A 49 15.72 17.11 -13.15
CA GLU A 49 16.12 16.70 -14.49
C GLU A 49 16.32 15.18 -14.58
N ARG A 50 16.01 14.61 -15.75
CA ARG A 50 16.28 13.21 -16.01
C ARG A 50 17.78 13.00 -16.20
N ALA A 51 18.32 11.99 -15.57
CA ALA A 51 19.72 11.60 -15.68
C ALA A 51 19.89 10.08 -15.74
N ARG A 52 21.06 9.63 -16.19
CA ARG A 52 21.46 8.22 -16.17
C ARG A 52 22.75 8.08 -15.38
N VAL A 53 22.79 7.14 -14.45
CA VAL A 53 24.02 6.78 -13.73
C VAL A 53 24.98 6.15 -14.72
N VAL A 54 26.12 6.80 -14.96
CA VAL A 54 27.20 6.29 -15.80
C VAL A 54 28.05 5.33 -14.99
N GLU A 55 28.49 5.79 -13.83
CA GLU A 55 29.32 5.02 -12.91
C GLU A 55 29.07 5.41 -11.46
N VAL A 56 29.43 4.50 -10.56
CA VAL A 56 29.46 4.74 -9.12
C VAL A 56 30.91 5.01 -8.76
N VAL A 57 31.23 6.27 -8.46
CA VAL A 57 32.60 6.71 -8.13
C VAL A 57 32.99 6.20 -6.75
N LYS A 58 32.09 6.31 -5.78
CA LYS A 58 32.26 5.77 -4.42
C LYS A 58 30.96 5.17 -3.95
N ASP A 59 31.00 3.87 -3.67
CA ASP A 59 29.87 3.19 -3.06
C ASP A 59 29.81 3.48 -1.55
N ASN A 60 28.60 3.44 -1.00
CA ASN A 60 28.31 3.70 0.40
C ASN A 60 27.72 2.48 1.11
N ILE A 61 27.92 1.30 0.51
CA ILE A 61 27.65 0.02 1.13
C ILE A 61 28.65 -0.14 2.27
N GLN A 62 28.12 -0.18 3.50
CA GLN A 62 28.87 -0.56 4.66
C GLN A 62 28.94 -2.09 4.71
N GLU A 63 29.81 -2.55 5.59
CA GLU A 63 30.10 -3.97 5.79
C GLU A 63 28.88 -4.84 6.03
N ASP A 64 27.88 -4.33 6.73
CA ASP A 64 26.62 -5.01 6.99
C ASP A 64 25.70 -5.10 5.76
N GLY A 65 26.26 -4.92 4.56
CA GLY A 65 25.56 -5.02 3.28
C GLY A 65 24.53 -3.92 3.03
N ARG A 66 24.36 -2.97 3.96
CA ARG A 66 23.40 -1.86 3.87
C ARG A 66 24.11 -0.58 3.46
N ARG A 67 23.36 0.36 2.89
CA ARG A 67 23.89 1.64 2.39
C ARG A 67 23.73 2.72 3.45
N TYR A 68 24.79 3.48 3.71
CA TYR A 68 24.87 4.52 4.73
C TYR A 68 25.31 5.85 4.15
N GLY A 69 24.78 6.97 4.64
CA GLY A 69 25.21 8.30 4.18
C GLY A 69 24.98 8.50 2.69
N GLU A 70 26.00 8.96 1.95
CA GLU A 70 25.87 9.31 0.53
C GLU A 70 26.80 8.51 -0.37
N GLN A 71 26.25 8.04 -1.49
CA GLN A 71 26.98 7.48 -2.62
C GLN A 71 27.47 8.60 -3.53
N GLN A 72 28.70 8.53 -4.01
CA GLN A 72 29.18 9.44 -5.08
C GLN A 72 28.99 8.77 -6.42
N VAL A 73 28.26 9.43 -7.32
CA VAL A 73 27.88 8.88 -8.62
C VAL A 73 28.14 9.91 -9.70
N ARG A 74 28.40 9.41 -10.90
CA ARG A 74 28.56 10.23 -12.08
C ARG A 74 27.33 10.06 -12.96
N LEU A 75 26.67 11.18 -13.26
CA LEU A 75 25.38 11.22 -13.95
C LEU A 75 25.54 11.84 -15.33
N LEU A 76 25.03 11.16 -16.36
CA LEU A 76 24.79 11.74 -17.67
C LEU A 76 23.42 12.42 -17.66
N MET A 77 23.40 13.75 -17.80
CA MET A 77 22.17 14.53 -17.82
C MET A 77 21.44 14.35 -19.16
N LEU A 78 20.17 13.97 -19.12
CA LEU A 78 19.33 13.73 -20.31
C LEU A 78 18.43 14.92 -20.64
N THR A 79 18.12 15.75 -19.65
CA THR A 79 17.32 16.98 -19.78
C THR A 79 17.97 18.13 -19.01
N GLY A 80 17.43 19.33 -19.19
CA GLY A 80 17.85 20.52 -18.45
C GLY A 80 19.07 21.25 -19.02
N PRO A 81 19.58 22.25 -18.27
CA PRO A 81 20.65 23.14 -18.73
C PRO A 81 21.96 22.40 -19.08
N LYS A 82 22.23 21.27 -18.43
CA LYS A 82 23.43 20.46 -18.62
C LYS A 82 23.22 19.22 -19.50
N LYS A 83 22.16 19.18 -20.31
CA LYS A 83 21.83 18.02 -21.16
C LYS A 83 23.04 17.59 -22.01
N GLY A 84 23.32 16.29 -22.00
CA GLY A 84 24.45 15.67 -22.69
C GLY A 84 25.78 15.74 -21.92
N GLN A 85 25.85 16.50 -20.83
CA GLN A 85 27.04 16.57 -19.99
C GLN A 85 26.99 15.53 -18.88
N THR A 86 28.17 15.10 -18.47
CA THR A 86 28.37 14.22 -17.34
C THR A 86 28.75 15.04 -16.12
N VAL A 87 28.00 14.90 -15.03
CA VAL A 87 28.18 15.66 -13.79
C VAL A 87 28.37 14.72 -12.61
N ASP A 88 29.24 15.09 -11.68
CA ASP A 88 29.36 14.38 -10.42
C ASP A 88 28.21 14.79 -9.50
N ALA A 89 27.63 13.81 -8.81
CA ALA A 89 26.48 13.97 -7.94
C ALA A 89 26.57 13.06 -6.73
N THR A 90 25.84 13.41 -5.67
CA THR A 90 25.67 12.53 -4.50
C THR A 90 24.27 11.93 -4.45
N SER A 91 24.15 10.70 -3.94
CA SER A 91 22.87 10.03 -3.73
C SER A 91 22.77 9.58 -2.28
N ALA A 92 21.83 10.15 -1.54
CA ALA A 92 21.57 9.78 -0.15
C ALA A 92 21.01 8.36 -0.04
N ALA A 93 21.40 7.64 1.01
CA ALA A 93 20.78 6.38 1.42
C ALA A 93 19.49 6.62 2.22
N GLY A 94 18.52 7.30 1.60
CA GLY A 94 17.21 7.55 2.21
C GLY A 94 16.11 6.63 1.68
N TYR A 95 15.08 6.42 2.49
CA TYR A 95 13.87 5.68 2.08
C TYR A 95 12.90 6.57 1.27
N LEU A 96 12.86 7.88 1.55
CA LEU A 96 12.00 8.86 0.87
C LEU A 96 12.71 9.58 -0.29
N PHE A 97 14.01 9.84 -0.13
CA PHE A 97 14.85 10.57 -1.09
C PHE A 97 16.16 9.83 -1.33
N GLY A 98 16.69 9.97 -2.54
CA GLY A 98 17.87 9.27 -3.01
C GLY A 98 17.56 7.92 -3.65
N ALA A 99 18.62 7.20 -4.05
CA ALA A 99 18.53 5.86 -4.60
C ALA A 99 19.86 5.12 -4.46
N GLY A 100 19.81 3.82 -4.18
CA GLY A 100 20.98 2.94 -4.34
C GLY A 100 21.34 2.80 -5.81
N CYS A 101 22.22 3.66 -6.30
CA CYS A 101 22.49 3.83 -7.72
C CYS A 101 23.35 2.68 -8.26
N LYS A 102 23.02 2.23 -9.47
CA LYS A 102 23.80 1.26 -10.24
C LYS A 102 24.10 1.81 -11.63
N PRO A 103 25.24 1.48 -12.26
CA PRO A 103 25.50 1.87 -13.65
C PRO A 103 24.33 1.52 -14.57
N GLY A 104 23.94 2.46 -15.43
CA GLY A 104 22.79 2.34 -16.34
C GLY A 104 21.43 2.72 -15.75
N MET A 105 21.33 2.90 -14.43
CA MET A 105 20.06 3.27 -13.76
C MET A 105 19.59 4.66 -14.19
N LYS A 106 18.30 4.79 -14.50
CA LYS A 106 17.66 6.10 -14.75
C LYS A 106 17.23 6.71 -13.42
N VAL A 107 17.58 7.97 -13.20
CA VAL A 107 17.30 8.71 -11.97
C VAL A 107 16.81 10.11 -12.29
N ILE A 108 16.12 10.73 -11.34
CA ILE A 108 15.82 12.14 -11.35
C ILE A 108 16.88 12.84 -10.48
N ALA A 109 17.64 13.73 -11.09
CA ALA A 109 18.63 14.55 -10.42
C ALA A 109 18.03 15.92 -10.08
N ILE A 110 18.32 16.41 -8.88
CA ILE A 110 18.05 17.79 -8.51
C ILE A 110 19.34 18.59 -8.69
N GLN A 111 19.26 19.68 -9.44
CA GLN A 111 20.34 20.65 -9.58
C GLN A 111 19.97 21.91 -8.82
N SER A 112 20.83 22.37 -7.92
CA SER A 112 20.75 23.69 -7.30
C SER A 112 21.86 24.56 -7.89
N VAL A 113 21.50 25.58 -8.64
CA VAL A 113 22.45 26.53 -9.25
C VAL A 113 22.40 27.83 -8.48
N SER A 114 23.51 28.19 -7.83
CA SER A 114 23.68 29.48 -7.14
C SER A 114 24.98 30.14 -7.63
N GLY A 115 24.84 31.13 -8.52
CA GLY A 115 25.99 31.69 -9.26
C GLY A 115 26.68 30.63 -10.12
N ASP A 116 28.00 30.51 -10.01
CA ASP A 116 28.81 29.53 -10.75
C ASP A 116 28.84 28.14 -10.08
N ILE A 117 28.31 28.00 -8.86
CA ILE A 117 28.30 26.73 -8.11
C ILE A 117 27.01 25.99 -8.42
N SER A 118 27.15 24.85 -9.10
CA SER A 118 26.05 23.91 -9.33
C SER A 118 26.24 22.66 -8.48
N VAL A 119 25.36 22.44 -7.51
CA VAL A 119 25.32 21.19 -6.73
C VAL A 119 24.28 20.27 -7.36
N THR A 120 24.69 19.04 -7.70
CA THR A 120 23.79 18.02 -8.24
C THR A 120 23.69 16.87 -7.25
N SER A 121 22.47 16.45 -6.94
CA SER A 121 22.23 15.22 -6.18
C SER A 121 21.11 14.40 -6.80
N VAL A 122 21.07 13.12 -6.47
CA VAL A 122 20.02 12.21 -6.90
C VAL A 122 18.80 12.42 -6.00
N TYR A 123 17.70 12.87 -6.58
CA TYR A 123 16.44 13.04 -5.86
C TYR A 123 15.72 11.71 -5.66
N ASN A 124 15.55 10.93 -6.73
CA ASN A 124 14.86 9.64 -6.68
C ASN A 124 15.11 8.81 -7.95
N ALA A 125 14.83 7.51 -7.88
CA ALA A 125 14.80 6.66 -9.07
C ALA A 125 13.69 7.10 -10.06
N ASP A 126 13.98 7.05 -11.37
CA ASP A 126 13.00 7.33 -12.42
C ASP A 126 12.01 6.16 -12.56
N ARG A 127 10.74 6.42 -12.22
CA ARG A 127 9.63 5.45 -12.23
C ARG A 127 8.54 5.80 -13.25
N GLU A 128 8.70 6.90 -13.99
CA GLU A 128 7.66 7.50 -14.83
C GLU A 128 7.11 6.50 -15.85
N GLY A 129 8.00 5.81 -16.57
CA GLY A 129 7.61 4.84 -17.60
C GLY A 129 6.82 3.64 -17.05
N VAL A 130 7.18 3.15 -15.86
CA VAL A 130 6.47 2.03 -15.21
C VAL A 130 5.09 2.47 -14.78
N ILE A 131 4.97 3.65 -14.15
CA ILE A 131 3.68 4.20 -13.71
C ILE A 131 2.74 4.38 -14.90
N TYR A 132 3.21 5.01 -16.00
CA TYR A 132 2.39 5.19 -17.20
C TYR A 132 2.00 3.86 -17.86
N ALA A 133 2.88 2.85 -17.84
CA ALA A 133 2.55 1.52 -18.36
C ALA A 133 1.40 0.87 -17.58
N PHE A 134 1.42 0.96 -16.24
CA PHE A 134 0.33 0.43 -15.40
C PHE A 134 -0.98 1.19 -15.58
N VAL A 135 -0.93 2.52 -15.66
CA VAL A 135 -2.12 3.35 -15.94
C VAL A 135 -2.72 3.02 -17.30
N PHE A 136 -1.88 2.88 -18.33
CA PHE A 136 -2.32 2.48 -19.66
C PHE A 136 -2.94 1.08 -19.65
N LEU A 137 -2.30 0.11 -18.99
CA LEU A 137 -2.81 -1.26 -18.86
C LEU A 137 -4.17 -1.28 -18.18
N PHE A 138 -4.38 -0.48 -17.13
CA PHE A 138 -5.67 -0.37 -16.45
C PHE A 138 -6.78 0.07 -17.42
N PHE A 139 -6.57 1.17 -18.15
CA PHE A 139 -7.57 1.67 -19.11
C PHE A 139 -7.78 0.71 -20.29
N LEU A 140 -6.71 0.04 -20.74
CA LEU A 140 -6.79 -0.98 -21.79
C LEU A 140 -7.70 -2.13 -21.34
N VAL A 141 -7.45 -2.70 -20.16
CA VAL A 141 -8.26 -3.80 -19.62
C VAL A 141 -9.72 -3.36 -19.41
N LEU A 142 -9.94 -2.16 -18.89
CA LEU A 142 -11.29 -1.59 -18.73
C LEU A 142 -12.04 -1.49 -20.07
N CYS A 143 -11.37 -0.98 -21.11
CA CYS A 143 -11.95 -0.88 -22.44
C CYS A 143 -12.17 -2.24 -23.12
N LEU A 144 -11.27 -3.21 -22.91
CA LEU A 144 -11.39 -4.55 -23.48
C LEU A 144 -12.55 -5.33 -22.86
N ILE A 145 -12.74 -5.24 -21.54
CA ILE A 145 -13.79 -5.98 -20.82
C ILE A 145 -15.16 -5.30 -21.00
N ALA A 146 -15.24 -3.99 -20.79
CA ALA A 146 -16.51 -3.26 -20.82
C ALA A 146 -16.85 -2.65 -22.20
N GLY A 147 -16.01 -2.86 -23.20
CA GLY A 147 -16.22 -2.41 -24.58
C GLY A 147 -16.47 -0.89 -24.68
N LYS A 148 -17.53 -0.50 -25.39
CA LYS A 148 -17.93 0.92 -25.54
C LYS A 148 -18.26 1.59 -24.21
N GLN A 149 -18.78 0.83 -23.24
CA GLN A 149 -19.08 1.37 -21.91
C GLN A 149 -17.80 1.59 -21.11
N GLY A 150 -16.80 0.72 -21.28
CA GLY A 150 -15.46 0.89 -20.72
C GLY A 150 -14.78 2.16 -21.20
N LEU A 151 -14.88 2.49 -22.50
CA LEU A 151 -14.32 3.74 -23.03
C LEU A 151 -15.00 4.98 -22.43
N LYS A 152 -16.34 4.99 -22.32
CA LYS A 152 -17.08 6.09 -21.69
C LYS A 152 -16.71 6.27 -20.22
N SER A 153 -16.61 5.17 -19.49
CA SER A 153 -16.17 5.16 -18.09
C SER A 153 -14.74 5.69 -17.96
N SER A 154 -13.83 5.27 -18.83
CA SER A 154 -12.44 5.76 -18.88
C SER A 154 -12.36 7.27 -19.10
N VAL A 155 -13.07 7.78 -20.10
CA VAL A 155 -13.15 9.23 -20.38
C VAL A 155 -13.73 9.99 -19.19
N SER A 156 -14.75 9.42 -18.53
CA SER A 156 -15.36 10.06 -17.36
C SER A 156 -14.41 10.13 -16.16
N LEU A 157 -13.59 9.09 -15.94
CA LEU A 157 -12.59 9.09 -14.88
C LEU A 157 -11.47 10.10 -15.14
N ILE A 158 -10.97 10.16 -16.38
CA ILE A 158 -9.98 11.16 -16.80
C ILE A 158 -10.53 12.57 -16.61
N PHE A 159 -11.81 12.80 -16.96
CA PHE A 159 -12.47 14.08 -16.74
C PHE A 159 -12.56 14.45 -15.25
N THR A 160 -12.93 13.49 -14.39
CA THR A 160 -12.97 13.71 -12.93
C THR A 160 -11.59 14.09 -12.39
N LEU A 161 -10.54 13.36 -12.79
CA LEU A 161 -9.16 13.70 -12.41
C LEU A 161 -8.75 15.08 -12.93
N ALA A 162 -9.10 15.41 -14.17
CA ALA A 162 -8.83 16.71 -14.76
C ALA A 162 -9.50 17.85 -13.97
N CYS A 163 -10.74 17.67 -13.52
CA CYS A 163 -11.41 18.65 -12.66
C CYS A 163 -10.69 18.80 -11.30
N ILE A 164 -10.12 17.74 -10.73
CA ILE A 164 -9.35 17.87 -9.49
C ILE A 164 -8.12 18.79 -9.72
N PHE A 165 -7.34 18.56 -10.78
CA PHE A 165 -6.11 19.32 -11.04
C PHE A 165 -6.36 20.74 -11.58
N TRP A 166 -7.31 20.91 -12.49
CA TRP A 166 -7.52 22.16 -13.23
C TRP A 166 -8.75 22.97 -12.76
N LEU A 167 -9.62 22.43 -11.92
CA LEU A 167 -10.76 23.17 -11.35
C LEU A 167 -10.63 23.31 -9.82
N TYR A 168 -10.50 22.21 -9.09
CA TYR A 168 -10.45 22.22 -7.62
C TYR A 168 -9.18 22.93 -7.09
N LEU A 169 -7.98 22.48 -7.48
CA LEU A 169 -6.73 23.06 -6.96
C LEU A 169 -6.62 24.58 -7.25
N PRO A 170 -6.92 25.09 -8.46
CA PRO A 170 -6.87 26.53 -8.73
C PRO A 170 -7.92 27.35 -7.98
N LEU A 171 -9.10 26.77 -7.68
CA LEU A 171 -10.10 27.41 -6.82
C LEU A 171 -9.57 27.57 -5.39
N VAL A 172 -8.99 26.50 -4.83
CA VAL A 172 -8.39 26.52 -3.49
C VAL A 172 -7.24 27.53 -3.42
N LEU A 173 -6.38 27.59 -4.44
CA LEU A 173 -5.27 28.55 -4.52
C LEU A 173 -5.75 30.02 -4.60
N ARG A 174 -6.94 30.28 -5.15
CA ARG A 174 -7.56 31.62 -5.12
C ARG A 174 -8.21 31.98 -3.79
N GLY A 175 -8.24 31.05 -2.84
CA GLY A 175 -8.83 31.24 -1.52
C GLY A 175 -10.34 30.97 -1.43
N PHE A 176 -10.91 30.26 -2.42
CA PHE A 176 -12.26 29.73 -2.27
C PHE A 176 -12.28 28.65 -1.17
N SER A 177 -13.42 28.54 -0.47
CA SER A 177 -13.62 27.49 0.54
C SER A 177 -13.42 26.11 -0.09
N PRO A 178 -12.46 25.28 0.39
CA PRO A 178 -12.22 23.97 -0.19
C PRO A 178 -13.44 23.06 -0.13
N PHE A 179 -14.27 23.20 0.91
CA PHE A 179 -15.53 22.46 1.05
C PHE A 179 -16.46 22.71 -0.14
N TRP A 180 -16.80 23.97 -0.39
CA TRP A 180 -17.71 24.34 -1.49
C TRP A 180 -17.08 24.13 -2.86
N ALA A 181 -15.76 24.30 -2.98
CA ALA A 181 -15.03 23.94 -4.20
C ALA A 181 -15.17 22.44 -4.51
N ALA A 182 -15.06 21.57 -3.51
CA ALA A 182 -15.29 20.13 -3.69
C ALA A 182 -16.75 19.79 -4.00
N VAL A 183 -17.74 20.45 -3.38
CA VAL A 183 -19.16 20.30 -3.75
C VAL A 183 -19.40 20.69 -5.22
N LEU A 184 -18.82 21.80 -5.68
CA LEU A 184 -18.90 22.24 -7.08
C LEU A 184 -18.28 21.21 -8.02
N VAL A 185 -17.07 20.75 -7.71
CA VAL A 185 -16.36 19.73 -8.50
C VAL A 185 -17.19 18.45 -8.55
N ALA A 186 -17.68 17.97 -7.41
CA ALA A 186 -18.56 16.82 -7.32
C ALA A 186 -19.81 16.97 -8.20
N ALA A 187 -20.48 18.12 -8.17
CA ALA A 187 -21.66 18.37 -8.99
C ALA A 187 -21.34 18.37 -10.49
N VAL A 188 -20.27 19.06 -10.90
CA VAL A 188 -19.84 19.13 -12.31
C VAL A 188 -19.40 17.77 -12.82
N THR A 189 -18.57 17.05 -12.07
CA THR A 189 -18.09 15.72 -12.46
C THR A 189 -19.23 14.72 -12.49
N THR A 190 -20.14 14.73 -11.51
CA THR A 190 -21.34 13.86 -11.50
C THR A 190 -22.22 14.12 -12.73
N LEU A 191 -22.46 15.39 -13.07
CA LEU A 191 -23.28 15.74 -14.23
C LEU A 191 -22.68 15.14 -15.51
N VAL A 192 -21.38 15.32 -15.72
CA VAL A 192 -20.70 14.83 -16.93
C VAL A 192 -20.58 13.30 -16.93
N THR A 193 -20.18 12.69 -15.81
CA THR A 193 -20.01 11.23 -15.70
C THR A 193 -21.35 10.52 -15.90
N MET A 194 -22.40 10.96 -15.22
CA MET A 194 -23.74 10.37 -15.32
C MET A 194 -24.34 10.58 -16.72
N TYR A 195 -24.08 11.71 -17.37
CA TYR A 195 -24.47 11.95 -18.76
C TYR A 195 -23.75 11.01 -19.74
N LEU A 196 -22.45 10.81 -19.59
CA LEU A 196 -21.65 9.93 -20.46
C LEU A 196 -22.06 8.46 -20.31
N ILE A 197 -22.25 8.01 -19.06
CA ILE A 197 -22.55 6.63 -18.71
C ILE A 197 -24.02 6.29 -19.01
N GLY A 198 -24.96 7.06 -18.45
CA GLY A 198 -26.40 6.79 -18.50
C GLY A 198 -27.14 7.46 -19.66
N GLY A 199 -26.54 8.45 -20.32
CA GLY A 199 -27.18 9.22 -21.38
C GLY A 199 -28.23 10.22 -20.86
N PRO A 200 -28.83 11.05 -21.73
CA PRO A 200 -29.88 11.99 -21.35
C PRO A 200 -31.18 11.24 -21.05
N SER A 201 -31.40 10.88 -19.78
CA SER A 201 -32.55 10.10 -19.31
C SER A 201 -33.07 10.59 -17.96
N LYS A 202 -34.32 10.25 -17.61
CA LYS A 202 -34.89 10.58 -16.29
C LYS A 202 -34.07 9.94 -15.16
N LYS A 203 -33.60 8.69 -15.34
CA LYS A 203 -32.75 8.02 -14.34
C LYS A 203 -31.45 8.76 -14.07
N THR A 204 -30.82 9.30 -15.11
CA THR A 204 -29.60 10.11 -14.99
C THR A 204 -29.85 11.40 -14.22
N ALA A 205 -31.00 12.06 -14.42
CA ALA A 205 -31.34 13.25 -13.65
C ALA A 205 -31.56 12.94 -12.16
N CYS A 206 -32.28 11.85 -11.87
CA CYS A 206 -32.51 11.39 -10.49
C CYS A 206 -31.20 10.98 -9.80
N SER A 207 -30.28 10.31 -10.51
CA SER A 207 -28.99 9.92 -9.95
C SER A 207 -28.12 11.13 -9.63
N ILE A 208 -28.06 12.14 -10.52
CA ILE A 208 -27.31 13.39 -10.27
C ILE A 208 -27.80 14.09 -8.99
N ILE A 209 -29.12 14.26 -8.83
CA ILE A 209 -29.70 14.90 -7.64
C ILE A 209 -29.33 14.11 -6.37
N GLY A 210 -29.46 12.79 -6.43
CA GLY A 210 -29.13 11.91 -5.31
C GLY A 210 -27.66 11.95 -4.92
N THR A 211 -26.74 11.90 -5.89
CA THR A 211 -25.30 11.98 -5.63
C THR A 211 -24.91 13.33 -5.05
N VAL A 212 -25.40 14.44 -5.60
CA VAL A 212 -25.09 15.78 -5.06
C VAL A 212 -25.61 15.92 -3.64
N ALA A 213 -26.84 15.45 -3.36
CA ALA A 213 -27.38 15.43 -2.00
C ALA A 213 -26.53 14.56 -1.05
N ALA A 214 -26.09 13.38 -1.51
CA ALA A 214 -25.23 12.48 -0.73
C ALA A 214 -23.92 13.15 -0.29
N VAL A 215 -23.26 13.85 -1.22
CA VAL A 215 -22.00 14.58 -0.96
C VAL A 215 -22.23 15.70 0.05
N VAL A 216 -23.29 16.49 -0.12
CA VAL A 216 -23.62 17.57 0.83
C VAL A 216 -23.93 17.01 2.22
N ILE A 217 -24.67 15.89 2.30
CA ILE A 217 -25.00 15.21 3.56
C ILE A 217 -23.73 14.66 4.23
N ALA A 218 -22.83 14.02 3.48
CA ALA A 218 -21.56 13.55 4.02
C ALA A 218 -20.72 14.71 4.58
N GLY A 219 -20.68 15.84 3.86
CA GLY A 219 -20.01 17.04 4.31
C GLY A 219 -20.63 17.65 5.57
N ALA A 220 -21.95 17.71 5.64
CA ALA A 220 -22.68 18.20 6.81
C ALA A 220 -22.46 17.30 8.03
N ALA A 221 -22.52 15.97 7.85
CA ALA A 221 -22.24 15.00 8.89
C ALA A 221 -20.81 15.12 9.43
N ALA A 222 -19.82 15.27 8.54
CA ALA A 222 -18.44 15.46 8.94
C ALA A 222 -18.22 16.80 9.66
N THR A 223 -18.84 17.88 9.18
CA THR A 223 -18.76 19.19 9.84
C THR A 223 -19.38 19.13 11.24
N GLY A 224 -20.51 18.44 11.40
CA GLY A 224 -21.14 18.21 12.69
C GLY A 224 -20.25 17.39 13.62
N PHE A 225 -19.70 16.28 13.13
CA PHE A 225 -18.76 15.47 13.89
C PHE A 225 -17.54 16.29 14.33
N GLY A 226 -16.93 17.04 13.41
CA GLY A 226 -15.78 17.91 13.70
C GLY A 226 -16.10 18.96 14.76
N TYR A 227 -17.27 19.60 14.68
CA TYR A 227 -17.72 20.56 15.68
C TYR A 227 -17.85 19.95 17.08
N PHE A 228 -18.48 18.77 17.21
CA PHE A 228 -18.70 18.13 18.51
C PHE A 228 -17.45 17.44 19.09
N SER A 229 -16.53 16.99 18.23
CA SER A 229 -15.29 16.32 18.65
C SER A 229 -14.11 17.27 18.80
N GLY A 230 -14.23 18.52 18.36
CA GLY A 230 -13.11 19.47 18.28
C GLY A 230 -12.13 19.16 17.15
N ILE A 231 -12.46 18.24 16.24
CA ILE A 231 -11.62 17.88 15.10
C ILE A 231 -11.86 18.87 13.94
N SER A 232 -10.77 19.44 13.44
CA SER A 232 -10.78 20.37 12.32
C SER A 232 -9.72 20.00 11.28
N GLY A 233 -9.74 20.69 10.13
CA GLY A 233 -8.68 20.54 9.13
C GLY A 233 -7.30 21.02 9.59
N TYR A 234 -7.17 21.62 10.77
CA TYR A 234 -5.89 21.97 11.38
C TYR A 234 -5.24 20.81 12.15
N ASN A 235 -5.93 19.68 12.29
CA ASN A 235 -5.43 18.52 13.05
C ASN A 235 -4.82 17.42 12.16
N VAL A 236 -4.51 17.73 10.90
CA VAL A 236 -3.92 16.81 9.92
C VAL A 236 -2.40 16.69 10.07
N SER A 237 -1.81 15.60 9.57
CA SER A 237 -0.38 15.29 9.70
C SER A 237 0.54 16.35 9.09
N ASP A 238 0.15 16.95 7.97
CA ASP A 238 0.98 17.90 7.22
C ASP A 238 0.69 19.37 7.56
N ILE A 239 0.11 19.63 8.74
CA ILE A 239 -0.41 20.96 9.07
C ILE A 239 0.66 22.06 9.05
N GLU A 240 1.88 21.80 9.52
CA GLU A 240 2.96 22.80 9.53
C GLU A 240 3.32 23.28 8.11
N ASN A 241 3.43 22.33 7.17
CA ASN A 241 3.66 22.63 5.76
C ASN A 241 2.48 23.40 5.15
N LEU A 242 1.25 23.01 5.49
CA LEU A 242 0.05 23.66 5.00
C LEU A 242 -0.12 25.08 5.57
N LEU A 243 0.27 25.33 6.82
CA LEU A 243 0.26 26.66 7.43
C LEU A 243 1.29 27.58 6.77
N PHE A 244 2.51 27.08 6.50
CA PHE A 244 3.52 27.84 5.75
C PHE A 244 3.03 28.21 4.33
N LEU A 245 2.34 27.27 3.66
CA LEU A 245 1.70 27.57 2.38
C LEU A 245 0.56 28.58 2.53
N ALA A 246 -0.22 28.53 3.61
CA ALA A 246 -1.30 29.47 3.88
C ALA A 246 -0.83 30.88 4.23
N GLU A 247 0.40 31.05 4.72
CA GLU A 247 1.00 32.39 4.91
C GLU A 247 1.44 33.02 3.58
N SER A 248 1.92 32.19 2.65
CA SER A 248 2.40 32.62 1.33
C SER A 248 1.32 32.59 0.24
N SER A 249 0.12 32.13 0.56
CA SER A 249 -1.02 32.00 -0.38
C SER A 249 -2.35 32.27 0.32
N LYS A 250 -3.49 32.21 -0.39
CA LYS A 250 -4.82 32.44 0.19
C LYS A 250 -5.54 31.16 0.61
N ILE A 251 -4.82 30.04 0.76
CA ILE A 251 -5.43 28.72 1.00
C ILE A 251 -6.08 28.64 2.38
N GLN A 252 -7.33 28.19 2.44
CA GLN A 252 -8.05 27.94 3.69
C GLN A 252 -7.82 26.50 4.18
N VAL A 253 -6.77 26.29 4.98
CA VAL A 253 -6.32 24.95 5.41
C VAL A 253 -7.40 24.16 6.13
N GLY A 254 -8.18 24.81 7.01
CA GLY A 254 -9.22 24.13 7.80
C GLY A 254 -10.29 23.40 6.98
N GLY A 255 -10.52 23.81 5.73
CA GLY A 255 -11.51 23.16 4.84
C GLY A 255 -10.98 21.96 4.05
N LEU A 256 -9.66 21.77 3.98
CA LEU A 256 -9.04 20.76 3.11
C LEU A 256 -9.45 19.34 3.50
N LEU A 257 -9.46 19.06 4.81
CA LEU A 257 -9.87 17.76 5.34
C LEU A 257 -11.27 17.35 4.86
N PHE A 258 -12.25 18.26 5.01
CA PHE A 258 -13.63 18.00 4.61
C PHE A 258 -13.77 17.87 3.10
N SER A 259 -13.04 18.68 2.33
CA SER A 259 -13.05 18.59 0.87
C SER A 259 -12.48 17.27 0.34
N GLY A 260 -11.45 16.72 1.00
CA GLY A 260 -10.90 15.40 0.69
C GLY A 260 -11.92 14.28 0.90
N LEU A 261 -12.68 14.35 2.00
CA LEU A 261 -13.80 13.43 2.26
C LEU A 261 -14.87 13.50 1.16
N LEU A 262 -15.27 14.69 0.74
CA LEU A 262 -16.29 14.86 -0.31
C LEU A 262 -15.85 14.24 -1.63
N ILE A 263 -14.58 14.45 -2.03
CA ILE A 263 -14.03 13.88 -3.26
C ILE A 263 -13.91 12.35 -3.14
N ALA A 264 -13.48 11.83 -1.99
CA ALA A 264 -13.34 10.39 -1.76
C ALA A 264 -14.69 9.66 -1.75
N SER A 265 -15.72 10.24 -1.13
CA SER A 265 -17.06 9.62 -1.03
C SER A 265 -17.90 9.72 -2.31
N LEU A 266 -17.54 10.62 -3.23
CA LEU A 266 -18.27 10.87 -4.47
C LEU A 266 -18.46 9.61 -5.32
N GLY A 267 -17.40 8.80 -5.48
CA GLY A 267 -17.45 7.56 -6.26
C GLY A 267 -18.52 6.59 -5.76
N ALA A 268 -18.52 6.33 -4.46
CA ALA A 268 -19.48 5.44 -3.84
C ALA A 268 -20.93 5.96 -3.96
N ALA A 269 -21.13 7.27 -3.77
CA ALA A 269 -22.43 7.90 -3.93
C ALA A 269 -22.94 7.86 -5.38
N MET A 270 -22.06 8.02 -6.37
CA MET A 270 -22.39 7.92 -7.79
C MET A 270 -22.92 6.53 -8.16
N ASP A 271 -22.22 5.47 -7.72
CA ASP A 271 -22.56 4.10 -8.08
C ASP A 271 -23.90 3.65 -7.47
N VAL A 272 -24.14 4.00 -6.20
CA VAL A 272 -25.43 3.71 -5.53
C VAL A 272 -26.57 4.48 -6.19
N ALA A 273 -26.41 5.78 -6.41
CA ALA A 273 -27.46 6.60 -7.00
C ALA A 273 -27.82 6.14 -8.43
N MET A 274 -26.83 5.82 -9.26
CA MET A 274 -27.08 5.34 -10.62
C MET A 274 -27.76 3.97 -10.63
N SER A 275 -27.36 3.07 -9.75
CA SER A 275 -27.92 1.71 -9.69
C SER A 275 -29.36 1.70 -9.19
N VAL A 276 -29.67 2.48 -8.14
CA VAL A 276 -31.04 2.63 -7.63
C VAL A 276 -31.92 3.30 -8.69
N ALA A 277 -31.48 4.41 -9.27
CA ALA A 277 -32.25 5.11 -10.31
C ALA A 277 -32.47 4.26 -11.56
N SER A 278 -31.45 3.49 -11.99
CA SER A 278 -31.57 2.61 -13.15
C SER A 278 -32.51 1.43 -12.88
N THR A 279 -32.46 0.86 -11.68
CA THR A 279 -33.35 -0.25 -11.31
C THR A 279 -34.81 0.20 -11.24
N ILE A 280 -35.08 1.36 -10.63
CA ILE A 280 -36.43 1.92 -10.60
C ILE A 280 -36.93 2.22 -12.02
N ASN A 281 -36.06 2.75 -12.89
CA ASN A 281 -36.40 2.99 -14.29
C ASN A 281 -36.75 1.70 -15.03
N GLU A 282 -35.99 0.63 -14.83
CA GLU A 282 -36.25 -0.67 -15.45
C GLU A 282 -37.57 -1.29 -14.95
N ILE A 283 -37.84 -1.19 -13.65
CA ILE A 283 -39.12 -1.62 -13.06
C ILE A 283 -40.29 -0.82 -13.65
N HIS A 284 -40.16 0.50 -13.77
CA HIS A 284 -41.18 1.36 -14.37
C HIS A 284 -41.38 1.08 -15.86
N GLU A 285 -40.31 0.85 -16.63
CA GLU A 285 -40.40 0.49 -18.05
C GLU A 285 -41.11 -0.85 -18.27
N LYS A 286 -40.98 -1.79 -17.33
CA LYS A 286 -41.68 -3.08 -17.37
C LYS A 286 -43.12 -3.02 -16.87
N ASN A 287 -43.38 -2.20 -15.86
CA ASN A 287 -44.73 -2.02 -15.31
C ASN A 287 -45.04 -0.54 -15.06
N PRO A 288 -45.55 0.18 -16.08
CA PRO A 288 -45.80 1.62 -15.98
C PRO A 288 -46.94 2.00 -15.03
N SER A 289 -47.82 1.05 -14.64
CA SER A 289 -48.97 1.32 -13.78
C SER A 289 -48.65 1.36 -12.28
N LEU A 290 -47.40 1.05 -11.90
CA LEU A 290 -46.97 1.06 -10.50
C LEU A 290 -47.12 2.44 -9.87
N SER A 291 -47.62 2.44 -8.63
CA SER A 291 -47.77 3.66 -7.84
C SER A 291 -46.43 4.19 -7.32
N ARG A 292 -46.40 5.47 -6.95
CA ARG A 292 -45.21 6.11 -6.36
C ARG A 292 -44.69 5.36 -5.12
N ARG A 293 -45.59 4.83 -4.29
CA ARG A 293 -45.22 4.10 -3.07
C ARG A 293 -44.55 2.77 -3.38
N GLU A 294 -45.04 2.05 -4.38
CA GLU A 294 -44.46 0.77 -4.80
C GLU A 294 -43.10 0.95 -5.47
N LEU A 295 -42.93 1.98 -6.31
CA LEU A 295 -41.63 2.32 -6.89
C LEU A 295 -40.62 2.76 -5.83
N PHE A 296 -41.06 3.56 -4.84
CA PHE A 296 -40.22 3.94 -3.70
C PHE A 296 -39.79 2.72 -2.88
N ALA A 297 -40.74 1.86 -2.50
CA ALA A 297 -40.45 0.64 -1.74
C ALA A 297 -39.48 -0.29 -2.48
N SER A 298 -39.66 -0.42 -3.81
CA SER A 298 -38.74 -1.18 -4.66
C SER A 298 -37.34 -0.57 -4.66
N GLY A 299 -37.23 0.75 -4.79
CA GLY A 299 -35.98 1.49 -4.70
C GLY A 299 -35.25 1.29 -3.36
N ILE A 300 -35.99 1.35 -2.25
CA ILE A 300 -35.45 1.10 -0.90
C ILE A 300 -34.97 -0.35 -0.75
N ASN A 301 -35.73 -1.33 -1.24
CA ASN A 301 -35.35 -2.74 -1.13
C ASN A 301 -34.05 -3.04 -1.87
N VAL A 302 -33.89 -2.54 -3.10
CA VAL A 302 -32.65 -2.67 -3.87
C VAL A 302 -31.50 -1.91 -3.20
N GLY A 303 -31.78 -0.67 -2.77
CA GLY A 303 -30.77 0.16 -2.13
C GLY A 303 -30.26 -0.37 -0.79
N ARG A 304 -31.08 -1.16 -0.05
CA ARG A 304 -30.68 -1.78 1.23
C ARG A 304 -29.49 -2.73 1.06
N ASP A 305 -29.52 -3.54 0.01
CA ASP A 305 -28.43 -4.49 -0.29
C ASP A 305 -27.16 -3.75 -0.76
N MET A 306 -27.35 -2.66 -1.50
CA MET A 306 -26.25 -1.86 -2.05
C MET A 306 -25.57 -0.97 -1.00
N MET A 307 -26.33 -0.31 -0.13
CA MET A 307 -25.75 0.63 0.84
C MET A 307 -24.84 -0.06 1.86
N GLY A 308 -25.13 -1.33 2.22
CA GLY A 308 -24.29 -2.11 3.12
C GLY A 308 -22.90 -2.36 2.53
N THR A 309 -22.86 -2.92 1.32
CA THR A 309 -21.59 -3.24 0.64
C THR A 309 -20.74 -2.00 0.35
N MET A 310 -21.37 -0.88 -0.02
CA MET A 310 -20.67 0.37 -0.31
C MET A 310 -20.18 1.07 0.97
N SER A 311 -20.95 1.03 2.06
CA SER A 311 -20.52 1.54 3.38
C SER A 311 -19.30 0.76 3.89
N THR A 312 -19.34 -0.58 3.84
CA THR A 312 -18.19 -1.42 4.22
C THR A 312 -16.97 -1.10 3.37
N THR A 313 -17.14 -0.92 2.06
CA THR A 313 -16.04 -0.55 1.16
C THR A 313 -15.39 0.77 1.58
N LEU A 314 -16.19 1.77 1.94
CA LEU A 314 -15.67 3.07 2.34
C LEU A 314 -14.95 3.01 3.69
N ILE A 315 -15.54 2.34 4.69
CA ILE A 315 -14.92 2.15 6.00
C ILE A 315 -13.58 1.40 5.87
N LEU A 316 -13.54 0.33 5.07
CA LEU A 316 -12.31 -0.43 4.82
C LEU A 316 -11.28 0.38 4.02
N ALA A 317 -11.70 1.28 3.13
CA ALA A 317 -10.78 2.14 2.38
C ALA A 317 -10.03 3.12 3.32
N PHE A 318 -10.75 3.76 4.25
CA PHE A 318 -10.14 4.65 5.25
C PHE A 318 -9.31 3.87 6.29
N ALA A 319 -9.81 2.74 6.79
CA ALA A 319 -9.04 1.85 7.67
C ALA A 319 -7.76 1.31 6.99
N GLY A 320 -7.83 0.99 5.70
CA GLY A 320 -6.68 0.57 4.90
C GLY A 320 -5.66 1.71 4.68
N GLY A 321 -6.14 2.95 4.49
CA GLY A 321 -5.29 4.14 4.39
C GLY A 321 -4.53 4.44 5.68
N SER A 322 -5.11 4.10 6.82
CA SER A 322 -4.53 4.30 8.16
C SER A 322 -3.74 3.10 8.71
N ILE A 323 -3.46 2.08 7.89
CA ILE A 323 -2.80 0.84 8.35
C ILE A 323 -1.43 1.09 8.98
N THR A 324 -0.64 2.03 8.44
CA THR A 324 0.68 2.37 9.00
C THR A 324 0.55 2.97 10.40
N MET A 325 -0.45 3.84 10.61
CA MET A 325 -0.75 4.40 11.93
C MET A 325 -1.23 3.31 12.90
N LEU A 326 -2.12 2.42 12.45
CA LEU A 326 -2.62 1.31 13.28
C LEU A 326 -1.49 0.36 13.71
N VAL A 327 -0.59 0.00 12.79
CA VAL A 327 0.58 -0.84 13.10
C VAL A 327 1.52 -0.11 14.07
N SER A 328 1.78 1.18 13.86
CA SER A 328 2.62 1.96 14.78
C SER A 328 2.03 2.02 16.18
N ASN A 329 0.72 2.27 16.31
CA ASN A 329 0.03 2.30 17.60
C ASN A 329 0.04 0.94 18.29
N TYR A 330 -0.09 -0.14 17.52
CA TYR A 330 -0.02 -1.51 18.03
C TYR A 330 1.39 -1.87 18.54
N VAL A 331 2.44 -1.50 17.80
CA VAL A 331 3.83 -1.76 18.18
C VAL A 331 4.25 -0.95 19.41
N TYR A 332 3.77 0.29 19.52
CA TYR A 332 4.03 1.13 20.70
C TYR A 332 3.20 0.77 21.93
N ASP A 333 2.32 -0.24 21.83
CA ASP A 333 1.43 -0.68 22.92
C ASP A 333 0.68 0.48 23.59
N LEU A 334 0.17 1.40 22.77
CA LEU A 334 -0.52 2.58 23.28
C LEU A 334 -1.85 2.20 23.95
N SER A 335 -2.16 2.83 25.08
CA SER A 335 -3.43 2.65 25.77
C SER A 335 -4.61 3.02 24.86
N TYR A 336 -5.70 2.25 24.93
CA TYR A 336 -6.95 2.52 24.20
C TYR A 336 -7.42 3.98 24.37
N ILE A 337 -7.27 4.55 25.57
CA ILE A 337 -7.65 5.93 25.88
C ILE A 337 -6.87 6.91 25.00
N GLN A 338 -5.57 6.67 24.79
CA GLN A 338 -4.74 7.52 23.94
C GLN A 338 -5.10 7.35 22.46
N ILE A 339 -5.38 6.12 22.03
CA ILE A 339 -5.73 5.82 20.63
C ILE A 339 -7.03 6.51 20.24
N ILE A 340 -8.10 6.36 21.04
CA ILE A 340 -9.42 6.92 20.69
C ILE A 340 -9.46 8.45 20.76
N ASN A 341 -8.60 9.07 21.58
CA ASN A 341 -8.46 10.53 21.68
C ASN A 341 -7.42 11.10 20.70
N SER A 342 -6.82 10.29 19.84
CA SER A 342 -5.87 10.78 18.84
C SER A 342 -6.59 11.42 17.65
N TYR A 343 -6.10 12.56 17.16
CA TYR A 343 -6.65 13.22 15.97
C TYR A 343 -6.59 12.33 14.73
N GLY A 344 -5.52 11.55 14.55
CA GLY A 344 -5.38 10.64 13.41
C GLY A 344 -6.51 9.62 13.34
N ILE A 345 -6.77 8.88 14.42
CA ILE A 345 -7.87 7.89 14.47
C ILE A 345 -9.23 8.59 14.40
N GLY A 346 -9.40 9.71 15.10
CA GLY A 346 -10.65 10.47 15.08
C GLY A 346 -11.02 10.97 13.68
N ILE A 347 -10.04 11.46 12.91
CA ILE A 347 -10.24 11.89 11.52
C ILE A 347 -10.66 10.73 10.62
N GLU A 348 -9.98 9.59 10.71
CA GLU A 348 -10.29 8.41 9.89
C GLU A 348 -11.70 7.86 10.20
N ILE A 349 -12.07 7.82 11.48
CA ILE A 349 -13.44 7.46 11.90
C ILE A 349 -14.45 8.48 11.36
N MET A 350 -14.19 9.78 11.52
CA MET A 350 -15.06 10.83 10.99
C MET A 350 -15.29 10.65 9.49
N GLN A 351 -14.24 10.44 8.71
CA GLN A 351 -14.31 10.27 7.26
C GLN A 351 -15.09 9.02 6.87
N ALA A 352 -14.78 7.88 7.50
CA ALA A 352 -15.44 6.62 7.27
C ALA A 352 -16.95 6.68 7.52
N PHE A 353 -17.37 7.18 8.69
CA PHE A 353 -18.78 7.22 9.07
C PHE A 353 -19.55 8.32 8.34
N SER A 354 -18.98 9.51 8.18
CA SER A 354 -19.66 10.62 7.50
C SER A 354 -19.86 10.36 6.02
N GLY A 355 -18.85 9.80 5.35
CA GLY A 355 -18.99 9.38 3.95
C GLY A 355 -20.04 8.28 3.79
N SER A 356 -20.06 7.30 4.70
CA SER A 356 -21.06 6.22 4.68
C SER A 356 -22.47 6.73 4.95
N LEU A 357 -22.65 7.73 5.83
CA LEU A 357 -23.95 8.39 6.04
C LEU A 357 -24.46 9.06 4.77
N GLY A 358 -23.59 9.72 4.01
CA GLY A 358 -23.93 10.28 2.70
C GLY A 358 -24.46 9.21 1.74
N VAL A 359 -23.77 8.07 1.64
CA VAL A 359 -24.18 6.94 0.78
C VAL A 359 -25.50 6.34 1.24
N ILE A 360 -25.66 6.08 2.55
CA ILE A 360 -26.88 5.49 3.13
C ILE A 360 -28.10 6.40 2.88
N LEU A 361 -27.97 7.70 3.15
CA LEU A 361 -29.06 8.65 2.96
C LEU A 361 -29.32 8.99 1.49
N SER A 362 -28.38 8.73 0.59
CA SER A 362 -28.60 8.88 -0.85
C SER A 362 -29.69 7.93 -1.37
N VAL A 363 -29.80 6.72 -0.83
CA VAL A 363 -30.76 5.69 -1.27
C VAL A 363 -32.21 6.17 -1.16
N PRO A 364 -32.72 6.61 0.01
CA PRO A 364 -34.08 7.10 0.11
C PRO A 364 -34.32 8.35 -0.74
N ILE A 365 -33.32 9.24 -0.87
CA ILE A 365 -33.43 10.43 -1.71
C ILE A 365 -33.59 10.05 -3.19
N VAL A 366 -32.72 9.19 -3.71
CA VAL A 366 -32.80 8.72 -5.11
C VAL A 366 -34.09 7.96 -5.36
N ALA A 367 -34.50 7.10 -4.42
CA ALA A 367 -35.74 6.35 -4.53
C ALA A 367 -36.96 7.27 -4.58
N ALA A 368 -37.01 8.30 -3.73
CA ALA A 368 -38.10 9.28 -3.69
C ALA A 368 -38.15 10.13 -4.96
N VAL A 369 -37.00 10.67 -5.39
CA VAL A 369 -36.91 11.50 -6.60
C VAL A 369 -37.25 10.68 -7.85
N SER A 370 -36.78 9.43 -7.94
CA SER A 370 -37.10 8.53 -9.05
C SER A 370 -38.57 8.16 -9.07
N ALA A 371 -39.14 7.77 -7.93
CA ALA A 371 -40.57 7.46 -7.83
C ALA A 371 -41.45 8.66 -8.22
N PHE A 372 -41.08 9.88 -7.82
CA PHE A 372 -41.84 11.08 -8.18
C PHE A 372 -41.71 11.44 -9.67
N SER A 373 -40.51 11.33 -10.24
CA SER A 373 -40.20 11.70 -11.63
C SER A 373 -40.71 10.69 -12.67
N MET A 374 -40.77 9.41 -12.30
CA MET A 374 -41.11 8.31 -13.19
C MET A 374 -42.57 7.85 -13.05
N ALA A 375 -43.18 7.91 -11.87
CA ALA A 375 -44.56 7.43 -11.71
C ALA A 375 -45.57 8.27 -12.51
N PRO A 376 -46.61 7.63 -13.06
CA PRO A 376 -47.71 8.33 -13.72
C PRO A 376 -48.47 9.24 -12.74
N ALA A 377 -49.00 10.36 -13.25
CA ALA A 377 -49.67 11.39 -12.45
C ALA A 377 -51.02 10.96 -11.84
N ARG A 378 -51.60 9.83 -12.27
CA ARG A 378 -52.80 9.21 -11.70
C ARG A 378 -52.75 7.68 -11.85
N PRO A 379 -53.14 6.88 -10.84
CA PRO A 379 -53.39 5.46 -11.03
C PRO A 379 -54.56 5.31 -12.02
N ALA A 380 -54.41 4.47 -13.04
CA ALA A 380 -55.43 4.20 -14.05
C ALA A 380 -56.63 3.36 -13.52
N PHE A 381 -56.77 3.23 -12.20
CA PHE A 381 -57.89 2.57 -11.53
C PHE A 381 -59.02 3.58 -11.28
N ALA A 382 -59.65 4.09 -12.35
CA ALA A 382 -60.92 4.83 -12.26
C ALA A 382 -61.66 4.99 -13.61
N ARG A 383 -61.28 4.30 -14.68
CA ARG A 383 -61.99 4.41 -15.98
C ARG A 383 -62.48 3.11 -16.61
N GLY A 384 -62.03 1.95 -16.12
CA GLY A 384 -62.46 0.66 -16.67
C GLY A 384 -63.83 0.19 -16.15
N THR A 385 -64.15 0.49 -14.90
CA THR A 385 -65.32 -0.10 -14.22
C THR A 385 -66.64 0.65 -14.45
N GLU A 386 -66.63 1.90 -14.93
CA GLU A 386 -67.87 2.62 -15.24
C GLU A 386 -68.34 2.43 -16.69
N ALA A 387 -67.43 2.03 -17.61
CA ALA A 387 -67.79 1.80 -19.01
C ALA A 387 -68.33 0.38 -19.27
N GLU A 388 -67.88 -0.62 -18.50
CA GLU A 388 -68.36 -2.01 -18.62
C GLU A 388 -69.68 -2.25 -17.86
N ALA A 389 -69.95 -1.51 -16.78
CA ALA A 389 -71.20 -1.64 -16.02
C ALA A 389 -72.44 -1.04 -16.72
N ALA A 390 -72.26 -0.27 -17.79
CA ALA A 390 -73.34 0.34 -18.56
C ALA A 390 -73.74 -0.47 -19.82
N ALA A 391 -73.02 -1.53 -20.15
CA ALA A 391 -73.21 -2.30 -21.39
C ALA A 391 -73.82 -3.71 -21.18
N GLU A 392 -73.96 -4.18 -19.94
CA GLU A 392 -74.53 -5.50 -19.63
C GLU A 392 -75.99 -5.39 -19.12
N THR A 393 -76.90 -4.89 -19.96
CA THR A 393 -78.35 -5.02 -19.72
C THR A 393 -79.09 -5.41 -20.99
N SER A 394 -78.70 -6.53 -21.61
CA SER A 394 -79.58 -7.25 -22.54
C SER A 394 -79.05 -8.66 -22.82
N GLY A 395 -79.64 -9.67 -22.16
CA GLY A 395 -79.72 -11.02 -22.74
C GLY A 395 -80.88 -11.10 -23.75
N PRO A 396 -81.19 -12.27 -24.36
CA PRO A 396 -80.69 -13.62 -24.06
C PRO A 396 -80.35 -14.50 -25.31
N ALA A 397 -79.83 -15.72 -25.05
CA ALA A 397 -80.23 -17.03 -25.62
C ALA A 397 -79.06 -17.97 -26.00
N LEU A 398 -79.09 -19.17 -25.42
CA LEU A 398 -78.37 -20.42 -25.72
C LEU A 398 -79.27 -21.33 -26.60
N PRO A 399 -78.86 -22.53 -27.11
CA PRO A 399 -77.56 -23.11 -27.52
C PRO A 399 -77.75 -23.90 -28.88
N PRO A 400 -77.19 -25.11 -29.17
CA PRO A 400 -75.88 -25.76 -28.94
C PRO A 400 -75.21 -26.29 -30.25
N GLY A 401 -73.99 -26.85 -30.16
CA GLY A 401 -73.71 -28.11 -30.90
C GLY A 401 -72.32 -28.35 -31.51
N ALA A 402 -71.87 -29.60 -31.29
CA ALA A 402 -70.97 -30.44 -32.09
C ALA A 402 -69.45 -30.36 -31.89
N GLN A 403 -68.96 -31.33 -31.13
CA GLN A 403 -67.64 -31.98 -31.24
C GLN A 403 -67.43 -32.59 -32.63
N GLN A 404 -66.18 -32.67 -33.10
CA GLN A 404 -65.58 -33.91 -33.64
C GLN A 404 -64.07 -33.77 -33.94
N ASP A 405 -63.28 -34.54 -33.20
CA ASP A 405 -62.23 -35.50 -33.59
C ASP A 405 -61.46 -35.39 -34.93
N GLY A 406 -60.15 -35.70 -34.87
CA GLY A 406 -59.53 -36.54 -35.90
C GLY A 406 -58.11 -36.20 -36.38
N ALA A 407 -57.15 -36.99 -35.89
CA ALA A 407 -55.86 -37.47 -36.44
C ALA A 407 -55.29 -36.98 -37.81
N GLY A 408 -53.94 -36.82 -37.85
CA GLY A 408 -53.08 -36.53 -39.04
C GLY A 408 -52.98 -37.66 -40.09
N PRO A 409 -51.85 -37.91 -40.82
CA PRO A 409 -50.52 -37.26 -40.92
C PRO A 409 -49.99 -37.07 -42.38
N GLY A 410 -48.73 -36.59 -42.58
CA GLY A 410 -47.90 -36.98 -43.75
C GLY A 410 -47.28 -35.92 -44.70
N ALA A 411 -45.94 -35.82 -44.64
CA ALA A 411 -44.93 -35.76 -45.73
C ALA A 411 -44.96 -34.73 -46.92
N ILE A 412 -44.03 -33.72 -46.87
CA ILE A 412 -42.81 -33.43 -47.71
C ILE A 412 -42.90 -33.70 -49.26
N PRO A 413 -42.45 -32.83 -50.22
CA PRO A 413 -41.02 -32.42 -50.43
C PRO A 413 -40.59 -31.09 -51.13
N LEU A 414 -39.34 -30.68 -50.80
CA LEU A 414 -38.19 -30.10 -51.58
C LEU A 414 -38.41 -29.13 -52.78
N SER A 415 -37.98 -27.85 -52.70
CA SER A 415 -36.69 -27.25 -53.19
C SER A 415 -36.69 -26.78 -54.67
N PRO A 416 -35.75 -25.96 -55.18
CA PRO A 416 -34.94 -24.85 -54.61
C PRO A 416 -34.90 -23.59 -55.53
N LEU A 417 -34.32 -22.47 -55.08
CA LEU A 417 -33.73 -21.49 -56.01
C LEU A 417 -32.40 -20.93 -55.47
N ALA A 418 -31.39 -21.03 -56.34
CA ALA A 418 -29.98 -20.73 -56.12
C ALA A 418 -29.68 -19.20 -56.23
N PRO A 419 -28.47 -18.76 -55.84
CA PRO A 419 -28.19 -17.38 -55.43
C PRO A 419 -27.56 -16.51 -56.53
N ALA A 420 -27.62 -15.19 -56.37
CA ALA A 420 -26.79 -14.25 -57.09
C ALA A 420 -25.57 -13.85 -56.24
N GLU A 421 -24.39 -14.03 -56.80
CA GLU A 421 -23.08 -13.70 -56.22
C GLU A 421 -22.84 -12.18 -56.10
N GLY A 422 -21.95 -11.81 -55.18
CA GLY A 422 -21.23 -10.53 -55.27
C GLY A 422 -20.81 -9.92 -53.95
N GLY A 423 -19.71 -10.40 -53.35
CA GLY A 423 -19.02 -9.66 -52.28
C GLY A 423 -18.20 -10.54 -51.36
N ARG A 424 -16.89 -10.65 -51.62
CA ARG A 424 -15.93 -11.23 -50.66
C ARG A 424 -15.74 -10.27 -49.48
N PRO A 425 -15.85 -10.71 -48.21
CA PRO A 425 -15.12 -10.10 -47.13
C PRO A 425 -13.88 -10.94 -46.80
N LEU A 426 -12.72 -10.28 -46.72
CA LEU A 426 -11.55 -10.79 -46.02
C LEU A 426 -11.96 -11.19 -44.58
N GLY A 427 -11.98 -12.48 -44.29
CA GLY A 427 -12.38 -12.96 -42.96
C GLY A 427 -12.29 -14.47 -42.76
N ALA A 428 -11.42 -15.16 -43.50
CA ALA A 428 -11.28 -16.62 -43.43
C ALA A 428 -9.96 -17.02 -42.75
N ALA A 429 -9.84 -16.76 -41.44
CA ALA A 429 -8.78 -17.37 -40.62
C ALA A 429 -9.17 -17.62 -39.15
N ILE A 430 -10.39 -17.27 -38.72
CA ILE A 430 -10.88 -17.44 -37.35
C ILE A 430 -11.86 -18.62 -37.15
N PRO A 431 -12.65 -19.12 -38.14
CA PRO A 431 -13.76 -20.03 -37.81
C PRO A 431 -13.35 -21.48 -37.53
N PHE A 432 -12.13 -21.92 -37.86
CA PHE A 432 -11.73 -23.33 -37.71
C PHE A 432 -11.39 -23.72 -36.26
N TYR A 433 -10.70 -22.86 -35.51
CA TYR A 433 -10.36 -23.12 -34.10
C TYR A 433 -11.56 -22.90 -33.16
N ALA A 434 -12.44 -21.94 -33.47
CA ALA A 434 -13.65 -21.68 -32.70
C ALA A 434 -14.64 -22.86 -32.74
N ALA A 435 -14.79 -23.52 -33.89
CA ALA A 435 -15.74 -24.63 -34.08
C ALA A 435 -15.42 -25.88 -33.23
N LYS A 436 -14.14 -26.13 -32.92
CA LYS A 436 -13.71 -27.29 -32.12
C LYS A 436 -13.79 -27.03 -30.60
N PHE A 437 -13.60 -25.79 -30.16
CA PHE A 437 -13.63 -25.39 -28.74
C PHE A 437 -15.02 -24.98 -28.24
N LEU A 438 -15.90 -24.42 -29.09
CA LEU A 438 -17.25 -23.99 -28.69
C LEU A 438 -18.13 -25.09 -28.05
N PRO A 439 -18.14 -26.35 -28.52
CA PRO A 439 -18.95 -27.41 -27.93
C PRO A 439 -18.49 -27.78 -26.51
N ALA A 440 -17.17 -27.86 -26.32
CA ALA A 440 -16.55 -28.15 -25.03
C ALA A 440 -16.80 -27.00 -24.03
N VAL A 441 -16.61 -25.74 -24.46
CA VAL A 441 -16.89 -24.54 -23.66
C VAL A 441 -18.39 -24.43 -23.31
N ARG A 442 -19.30 -24.78 -24.22
CA ARG A 442 -20.75 -24.81 -23.96
C ARG A 442 -21.16 -25.94 -23.01
N ARG A 443 -20.48 -27.10 -23.06
CA ARG A 443 -20.72 -28.23 -22.15
C ARG A 443 -20.17 -27.93 -20.74
N LEU A 444 -18.96 -27.39 -20.67
CA LEU A 444 -18.32 -26.89 -19.45
C LEU A 444 -19.15 -25.75 -18.82
N GLY A 445 -19.62 -24.80 -19.63
CA GLY A 445 -20.49 -23.71 -19.18
C GLY A 445 -21.83 -24.17 -18.62
N ARG A 446 -22.44 -25.24 -19.17
CA ARG A 446 -23.66 -25.85 -18.59
C ARG A 446 -23.38 -26.58 -17.29
N MET A 447 -22.24 -27.26 -17.18
CA MET A 447 -21.81 -27.93 -15.96
C MET A 447 -21.47 -26.93 -14.84
N LEU A 448 -20.70 -25.88 -15.15
CA LEU A 448 -20.41 -24.77 -14.25
C LEU A 448 -21.68 -24.08 -13.80
N ARG A 449 -22.67 -23.87 -14.67
CA ARG A 449 -23.93 -23.22 -14.31
C ARG A 449 -24.81 -24.11 -13.42
N ARG A 450 -24.77 -25.44 -13.57
CA ARG A 450 -25.47 -26.37 -12.67
C ARG A 450 -24.78 -26.53 -11.31
N ARG A 451 -23.45 -26.44 -11.28
CA ARG A 451 -22.63 -26.62 -10.06
C ARG A 451 -21.98 -25.32 -9.60
N TRP A 452 -22.54 -24.15 -9.93
CA TRP A 452 -21.88 -22.86 -9.72
C TRP A 452 -21.51 -22.63 -8.25
N LYS A 453 -22.39 -23.01 -7.31
CA LYS A 453 -22.11 -22.96 -5.86
C LYS A 453 -20.87 -23.79 -5.47
N LEU A 454 -20.73 -25.00 -6.01
CA LEU A 454 -19.59 -25.88 -5.76
C LEU A 454 -18.31 -25.34 -6.41
N VAL A 455 -18.42 -24.76 -7.60
CA VAL A 455 -17.27 -24.14 -8.29
C VAL A 455 -16.80 -22.91 -7.52
N THR A 456 -17.71 -22.04 -7.07
CA THR A 456 -17.38 -20.89 -6.23
C THR A 456 -16.74 -21.34 -4.92
N ALA A 457 -17.31 -22.34 -4.24
CA ALA A 457 -16.73 -22.88 -3.01
C ALA A 457 -15.32 -23.47 -3.24
N ALA A 458 -15.11 -24.20 -4.33
CA ALA A 458 -13.81 -24.75 -4.68
C ALA A 458 -12.77 -23.66 -4.98
N VAL A 459 -13.15 -22.61 -5.72
CA VAL A 459 -12.26 -21.47 -5.99
C VAL A 459 -11.88 -20.76 -4.69
N CYS A 460 -12.85 -20.49 -3.80
CA CYS A 460 -12.58 -19.90 -2.49
C CYS A 460 -11.64 -20.78 -1.65
N LEU A 461 -11.85 -22.10 -1.65
CA LEU A 461 -11.01 -23.04 -0.92
C LEU A 461 -9.57 -23.06 -1.47
N ILE A 462 -9.40 -23.07 -2.79
CA ILE A 462 -8.08 -23.03 -3.44
C ILE A 462 -7.34 -21.76 -3.05
N VAL A 463 -8.01 -20.60 -3.14
CA VAL A 463 -7.41 -19.31 -2.73
C VAL A 463 -6.99 -19.36 -1.26
N LEU A 464 -7.86 -19.86 -0.38
CA LEU A 464 -7.57 -19.98 1.04
C LEU A 464 -6.39 -20.94 1.31
N THR A 465 -6.33 -22.08 0.64
CA THR A 465 -5.20 -23.03 0.74
C THR A 465 -3.90 -22.39 0.28
N VAL A 466 -3.88 -21.66 -0.84
CA VAL A 466 -2.67 -20.96 -1.31
C VAL A 466 -2.21 -19.92 -0.30
N CYS A 467 -3.14 -19.14 0.27
CA CYS A 467 -2.83 -18.17 1.32
C CYS A 467 -2.26 -18.86 2.58
N CYS A 468 -2.89 -19.94 3.05
CA CYS A 468 -2.42 -20.71 4.20
C CYS A 468 -1.03 -21.32 3.97
N VAL A 469 -0.77 -21.88 2.77
CA VAL A 469 0.55 -22.44 2.42
C VAL A 469 1.61 -21.35 2.40
N ARG A 470 1.32 -20.17 1.83
CA ARG A 470 2.26 -19.05 1.82
C ARG A 470 2.58 -18.58 3.25
N PHE A 471 1.56 -18.45 4.09
CA PHE A 471 1.73 -18.07 5.49
C PHE A 471 2.54 -19.12 6.27
N TYR A 472 2.18 -20.41 6.15
CA TYR A 472 2.91 -21.50 6.79
C TYR A 472 4.36 -21.57 6.31
N SER A 473 4.61 -21.37 5.02
CA SER A 473 5.97 -21.36 4.47
C SER A 473 6.84 -20.24 5.04
N ALA A 474 6.25 -19.07 5.33
CA ALA A 474 6.95 -17.97 5.99
C ALA A 474 7.24 -18.31 7.46
N TYR A 475 6.25 -18.84 8.17
CA TYR A 475 6.39 -19.26 9.56
C TYR A 475 7.43 -20.40 9.74
N ALA A 476 7.40 -21.41 8.86
CA ALA A 476 8.30 -22.56 8.92
C ALA A 476 9.78 -22.17 8.71
N ARG A 477 10.05 -21.11 7.92
CA ARG A 477 11.41 -20.59 7.72
C ARG A 477 12.01 -20.02 9.01
N TYR A 478 11.23 -19.27 9.80
CA TYR A 478 11.64 -18.79 11.11
C TYR A 478 11.99 -19.94 12.05
N GLN A 479 11.10 -20.94 12.18
CA GLN A 479 11.37 -22.10 13.02
C GLN A 479 12.56 -22.95 12.56
N SER A 480 12.82 -23.04 11.24
CA SER A 480 13.94 -23.83 10.73
C SER A 480 15.30 -23.30 11.20
N ALA A 481 15.50 -21.97 11.22
CA ALA A 481 16.72 -21.36 11.75
C ALA A 481 16.89 -21.64 13.25
N GLY A 482 15.82 -21.49 14.06
CA GLY A 482 15.87 -21.79 15.48
C GLY A 482 16.30 -23.23 15.78
N ARG A 483 15.80 -24.20 15.01
CA ARG A 483 16.20 -25.62 15.13
C ARG A 483 17.66 -25.86 14.72
N GLU A 484 18.15 -25.19 13.68
CA GLU A 484 19.55 -25.26 13.27
C GLU A 484 20.49 -24.79 14.38
N TYR A 485 20.16 -23.67 15.04
CA TYR A 485 20.97 -23.13 16.14
C TYR A 485 20.92 -24.00 17.40
N GLN A 486 19.74 -24.54 17.75
CA GLN A 486 19.64 -25.52 18.84
C GLN A 486 20.46 -26.78 18.56
N LYS A 487 20.45 -27.28 17.31
CA LYS A 487 21.27 -28.41 16.90
C LYS A 487 22.76 -28.11 17.04
N ALA A 488 23.20 -26.94 16.56
CA ALA A 488 24.59 -26.52 16.72
C ALA A 488 25.00 -26.50 18.21
N ALA A 489 24.15 -25.95 19.09
CA ALA A 489 24.40 -25.88 20.52
C ALA A 489 24.50 -27.27 21.19
N GLN A 490 23.65 -28.22 20.79
CA GLN A 490 23.70 -29.58 21.32
C GLN A 490 24.94 -30.34 20.86
N THR A 491 25.41 -30.12 19.64
CA THR A 491 26.56 -30.85 19.07
C THR A 491 27.92 -30.43 19.63
N VAL A 492 28.04 -29.19 20.12
CA VAL A 492 29.31 -28.67 20.68
C VAL A 492 29.49 -28.96 22.17
N ALA A 493 28.46 -29.49 22.84
CA ALA A 493 28.57 -29.95 24.22
C ALA A 493 29.52 -31.16 24.28
N SER A 494 30.56 -31.10 25.12
CA SER A 494 31.37 -32.28 25.42
C SER A 494 30.65 -33.20 26.42
N ASP A 495 30.81 -34.51 26.27
CA ASP A 495 30.43 -35.45 27.32
C ASP A 495 31.26 -35.17 28.58
N PRO A 496 30.66 -35.23 29.78
CA PRO A 496 31.42 -35.05 31.01
C PRO A 496 32.43 -36.19 31.16
N VAL A 497 33.69 -35.82 31.41
CA VAL A 497 34.75 -36.75 31.82
C VAL A 497 34.27 -37.51 33.06
N LYS A 498 34.35 -38.85 33.00
CA LYS A 498 34.17 -39.72 34.16
C LYS A 498 35.31 -39.46 35.14
N ASP A 499 35.05 -38.69 36.19
CA ASP A 499 35.79 -38.85 37.44
C ASP A 499 34.82 -38.90 38.62
N MET A 500 34.97 -39.95 39.42
CA MET A 500 34.14 -40.24 40.58
C MET A 500 34.51 -39.31 41.75
N ALA A 501 33.48 -39.04 42.58
CA ALA A 501 33.54 -38.52 43.96
C ALA A 501 33.54 -36.99 44.15
N GLN A 502 32.36 -36.38 44.32
CA GLN A 502 31.77 -36.10 45.65
C GLN A 502 30.45 -35.33 45.52
N LYS A 503 29.43 -35.76 46.26
CA LYS A 503 28.15 -35.07 46.47
C LYS A 503 28.37 -33.82 47.32
N SER A 504 27.87 -32.66 46.86
CA SER A 504 26.80 -31.89 47.51
C SER A 504 26.77 -30.42 47.04
N ALA A 505 25.56 -29.85 47.11
CA ALA A 505 25.21 -28.42 47.19
C ALA A 505 25.03 -27.59 45.89
N SER A 506 23.86 -26.93 45.88
CA SER A 506 23.41 -25.82 45.02
C SER A 506 23.15 -26.10 43.55
N ALA A 507 21.96 -25.71 43.07
CA ALA A 507 21.58 -25.66 41.66
C ALA A 507 22.33 -24.52 40.93
N ALA A 508 23.67 -24.55 40.96
CA ALA A 508 24.49 -23.81 40.03
C ALA A 508 24.35 -24.45 38.65
N GLU A 509 24.10 -23.64 37.64
CA GLU A 509 23.96 -24.05 36.24
C GLU A 509 25.14 -24.97 35.85
N LYS A 510 24.86 -26.08 35.16
CA LYS A 510 25.92 -26.94 34.63
C LYS A 510 26.83 -26.09 33.73
N PRO A 511 28.17 -26.12 33.90
CA PRO A 511 29.06 -25.33 33.06
C PRO A 511 28.83 -25.67 31.58
N PHE A 512 28.56 -24.67 30.75
CA PHE A 512 28.46 -24.86 29.30
C PHE A 512 29.81 -25.39 28.79
N SER A 513 29.80 -26.63 28.31
CA SER A 513 30.96 -27.26 27.71
C SER A 513 31.01 -26.98 26.21
N PHE A 514 32.18 -26.62 25.70
CA PHE A 514 32.40 -26.22 24.32
C PHE A 514 33.58 -26.97 23.70
N ASP A 515 33.35 -27.61 22.56
CA ASP A 515 34.37 -28.24 21.73
C ASP A 515 34.52 -27.53 20.38
N TYR A 516 35.64 -26.81 20.22
CA TYR A 516 35.94 -26.08 18.99
C TYR A 516 36.10 -27.01 17.77
N GLN A 517 36.66 -28.22 17.95
CA GLN A 517 36.89 -29.14 16.83
C GLN A 517 35.56 -29.65 16.26
N LYS A 518 34.59 -29.95 17.14
CA LYS A 518 33.23 -30.32 16.72
C LYS A 518 32.51 -29.17 16.01
N LEU A 519 32.73 -27.92 16.43
CA LEU A 519 32.17 -26.75 15.76
C LEU A 519 32.80 -26.55 14.37
N ALA A 520 34.13 -26.56 14.29
CA ALA A 520 34.89 -26.37 13.05
C ALA A 520 34.61 -27.48 12.02
N ALA A 521 34.33 -28.70 12.45
CA ALA A 521 33.93 -29.80 11.57
C ALA A 521 32.56 -29.58 10.89
N GLN A 522 31.67 -28.79 11.50
CA GLN A 522 30.35 -28.49 10.93
C GLN A 522 30.39 -27.32 9.95
N ASN A 523 31.25 -26.33 10.21
CA ASN A 523 31.50 -25.23 9.28
C ASN A 523 32.95 -24.76 9.38
N GLY A 524 33.68 -24.82 8.26
CA GLY A 524 35.06 -24.33 8.17
C GLY A 524 35.22 -22.82 8.41
N ASP A 525 34.14 -22.05 8.32
CA ASP A 525 34.14 -20.61 8.61
C ASP A 525 33.94 -20.32 10.12
N ALA A 526 33.82 -21.35 10.97
CA ALA A 526 33.57 -21.18 12.41
C ALA A 526 34.81 -20.66 13.16
N VAL A 527 34.63 -19.56 13.90
CA VAL A 527 35.68 -18.92 14.71
C VAL A 527 35.47 -19.07 16.22
N GLY A 528 34.26 -19.39 16.66
CA GLY A 528 33.99 -19.69 18.06
C GLY A 528 32.51 -19.66 18.44
N TRP A 529 32.22 -19.34 19.70
CA TRP A 529 30.87 -19.29 20.26
C TRP A 529 30.73 -18.07 21.17
N VAL A 530 29.56 -17.41 21.13
CA VAL A 530 29.21 -16.32 22.03
C VAL A 530 27.99 -16.70 22.86
N ARG A 531 28.07 -16.44 24.16
CA ARG A 531 26.99 -16.72 25.10
C ARG A 531 26.82 -15.58 26.09
N LEU A 532 25.58 -15.24 26.40
CA LEU A 532 25.22 -14.42 27.54
C LEU A 532 24.47 -15.33 28.54
N PRO A 533 25.07 -15.68 29.69
CA PRO A 533 24.48 -16.58 30.67
C PRO A 533 23.06 -16.17 31.07
N ASP A 534 22.21 -17.17 31.38
CA ASP A 534 20.81 -16.98 31.78
C ASP A 534 19.91 -16.29 30.72
N THR A 535 20.35 -16.27 29.45
CA THR A 535 19.57 -15.74 28.32
C THR A 535 19.51 -16.70 27.14
N GLN A 536 18.67 -16.40 26.15
CA GLN A 536 18.61 -17.15 24.88
C GLN A 536 19.80 -16.87 23.95
N LEU A 537 20.67 -15.91 24.27
CA LEU A 537 21.82 -15.56 23.46
C LEU A 537 22.93 -16.60 23.68
N SER A 538 22.96 -17.60 22.80
CA SER A 538 23.98 -18.63 22.74
C SER A 538 24.11 -19.13 21.30
N TYR A 539 25.13 -18.65 20.59
CA TYR A 539 25.24 -18.82 19.14
C TYR A 539 26.67 -19.13 18.69
N PRO A 540 26.82 -19.95 17.63
CA PRO A 540 28.10 -20.08 16.95
C PRO A 540 28.45 -18.78 16.22
N VAL A 541 29.74 -18.46 16.23
CA VAL A 541 30.32 -17.31 15.53
C VAL A 541 31.08 -17.80 14.31
N VAL A 542 30.76 -17.24 13.15
CA VAL A 542 31.43 -17.52 11.87
C VAL A 542 32.15 -16.28 11.34
N GLN A 543 33.13 -16.46 10.46
CA GLN A 543 33.80 -15.35 9.78
C GLN A 543 33.81 -15.61 8.28
N GLY A 544 33.03 -14.80 7.55
CA GLY A 544 32.97 -14.87 6.09
C GLY A 544 34.15 -14.16 5.42
N LYS A 545 34.17 -14.23 4.08
CA LYS A 545 35.11 -13.44 3.25
C LYS A 545 34.72 -11.96 3.18
N ASP A 546 33.46 -11.66 3.45
CA ASP A 546 32.86 -10.34 3.56
C ASP A 546 31.90 -10.31 4.76
N ASN A 547 31.35 -9.14 5.06
CA ASN A 547 30.41 -8.92 6.15
C ASN A 547 28.94 -8.99 5.66
N ALA A 548 28.70 -9.44 4.42
CA ALA A 548 27.38 -9.49 3.79
C ALA A 548 26.79 -10.91 3.72
N TYR A 549 27.60 -11.93 3.48
CA TYR A 549 27.17 -13.30 3.23
C TYR A 549 26.33 -13.89 4.38
N TYR A 550 26.77 -13.70 5.62
CA TYR A 550 26.11 -14.26 6.80
C TYR A 550 24.93 -13.43 7.32
N LEU A 551 24.55 -12.36 6.60
CA LEU A 551 23.31 -11.64 6.89
C LEU A 551 22.07 -12.42 6.44
N ASP A 552 22.16 -13.20 5.37
CA ASP A 552 21.04 -14.00 4.86
C ASP A 552 21.35 -15.50 4.76
N HIS A 553 22.39 -15.96 5.46
CA HIS A 553 22.78 -17.37 5.57
C HIS A 553 23.00 -17.77 7.03
N THR A 554 22.51 -18.94 7.42
CA THR A 554 22.71 -19.50 8.77
C THR A 554 24.12 -20.06 8.98
N PHE A 555 24.42 -20.55 10.18
CA PHE A 555 25.64 -21.29 10.48
C PHE A 555 25.93 -22.43 9.48
N TYR A 556 24.91 -23.13 8.97
CA TYR A 556 25.10 -24.22 8.00
C TYR A 556 25.14 -23.74 6.53
N LYS A 557 25.27 -22.42 6.30
CA LYS A 557 25.24 -21.80 4.96
C LYS A 557 23.88 -21.98 4.24
N SER A 558 22.82 -22.29 4.98
CA SER A 558 21.44 -22.33 4.47
C SER A 558 20.91 -20.91 4.30
N LYS A 559 20.31 -20.57 3.15
CA LYS A 559 19.73 -19.24 2.93
C LYS A 559 18.53 -19.02 3.87
N ASN A 560 18.65 -18.07 4.78
CA ASN A 560 17.63 -17.72 5.76
C ASN A 560 17.79 -16.27 6.24
N ILE A 561 16.67 -15.54 6.37
CA ILE A 561 16.63 -14.14 6.81
C ILE A 561 17.14 -13.92 8.24
N VAL A 562 17.19 -14.97 9.07
CA VAL A 562 17.74 -14.90 10.44
C VAL A 562 19.26 -14.66 10.44
N GLY A 563 19.96 -15.00 9.34
CA GLY A 563 21.41 -14.89 9.23
C GLY A 563 22.13 -15.74 10.28
N ALA A 564 23.39 -15.41 10.56
CA ALA A 564 24.23 -15.97 11.62
C ALA A 564 24.86 -14.85 12.47
N ILE A 565 25.44 -15.20 13.63
CA ILE A 565 26.35 -14.30 14.33
C ILE A 565 27.70 -14.40 13.65
N PHE A 566 28.23 -13.28 13.17
CA PHE A 566 29.48 -13.28 12.42
C PHE A 566 30.46 -12.22 12.89
N MET A 567 31.75 -12.56 12.78
CA MET A 567 32.85 -11.66 13.05
C MET A 567 33.19 -10.84 11.81
N ASP A 568 33.65 -9.60 12.00
CA ASP A 568 34.17 -8.77 10.93
C ASP A 568 35.29 -9.48 10.14
N SER A 569 35.05 -9.72 8.85
CA SER A 569 35.94 -10.38 7.89
C SER A 569 37.33 -9.76 7.79
N ARG A 570 37.51 -8.50 8.22
CA ARG A 570 38.80 -7.79 8.13
C ARG A 570 39.67 -7.98 9.37
N ILE A 571 39.13 -8.57 10.44
CA ILE A 571 39.86 -8.87 11.67
C ILE A 571 40.52 -10.25 11.54
N ARG A 572 41.76 -10.28 11.03
CA ARG A 572 42.48 -11.53 10.73
C ARG A 572 42.90 -12.33 11.97
N GLU A 573 43.06 -11.66 13.10
CA GLU A 573 43.50 -12.27 14.36
C GLU A 573 42.34 -12.90 15.17
N GLY A 574 41.10 -12.86 14.65
CA GLY A 574 39.94 -13.42 15.34
C GLY A 574 39.76 -12.82 16.74
N PHE A 575 39.36 -13.64 17.72
CA PHE A 575 39.27 -13.26 19.14
C PHE A 575 40.61 -12.93 19.80
N SER A 576 41.75 -13.21 19.14
CA SER A 576 43.06 -12.79 19.63
C SER A 576 43.36 -11.32 19.31
N ALA A 577 42.58 -10.68 18.42
CA ALA A 577 42.74 -9.27 18.09
C ALA A 577 42.57 -8.36 19.32
N ARG A 578 43.24 -7.21 19.29
CA ARG A 578 43.07 -6.16 20.31
C ARG A 578 41.62 -5.67 20.44
N HIS A 579 40.92 -5.61 19.30
CA HIS A 579 39.51 -5.28 19.22
C HIS A 579 38.84 -6.23 18.22
N SER A 580 37.91 -7.05 18.72
CA SER A 580 37.07 -7.95 17.91
C SER A 580 35.66 -7.36 17.77
N ILE A 581 35.03 -7.50 16.61
CA ILE A 581 33.67 -6.99 16.37
C ILE A 581 32.80 -8.12 15.85
N LEU A 582 31.67 -8.35 16.53
CA LEU A 582 30.66 -9.32 16.20
C LEU A 582 29.36 -8.61 15.80
N TYR A 583 28.76 -9.09 14.72
CA TYR A 583 27.50 -8.61 14.19
C TYR A 583 26.43 -9.69 14.31
N GLY A 584 25.19 -9.27 14.54
CA GLY A 584 24.03 -10.15 14.56
C GLY A 584 22.74 -9.37 14.30
N HIS A 585 21.73 -10.06 13.78
CA HIS A 585 20.42 -9.45 13.59
C HIS A 585 19.70 -9.18 14.91
N ASN A 586 18.85 -8.15 14.91
CA ASN A 586 17.84 -7.94 15.93
C ASN A 586 16.52 -8.52 15.40
N MET A 587 16.21 -9.76 15.77
CA MET A 587 15.03 -10.45 15.30
C MET A 587 13.80 -10.14 16.16
N ASN A 588 12.63 -9.99 15.52
CA ASN A 588 11.37 -9.68 16.21
C ASN A 588 10.90 -10.79 17.17
N ASP A 589 11.38 -12.02 17.01
CA ASP A 589 11.09 -13.14 17.92
C ASP A 589 12.02 -13.17 19.14
N GLY A 590 12.93 -12.20 19.27
CA GLY A 590 13.90 -12.11 20.36
C GLY A 590 15.17 -12.94 20.17
N SER A 591 15.32 -13.62 19.03
CA SER A 591 16.51 -14.41 18.72
C SER A 591 17.70 -13.54 18.26
N MET A 592 18.87 -14.18 18.12
CA MET A 592 20.14 -13.55 17.70
C MET A 592 20.59 -12.48 18.70
N PHE A 593 20.88 -11.27 18.24
CA PHE A 593 21.32 -10.16 19.10
C PHE A 593 20.16 -9.24 19.53
N ALA A 594 18.90 -9.66 19.39
CA ALA A 594 17.77 -8.88 19.89
C ALA A 594 17.84 -8.61 21.41
N ALA A 595 18.42 -9.56 22.17
CA ALA A 595 18.64 -9.41 23.61
C ALA A 595 19.53 -8.20 23.97
N LEU A 596 20.39 -7.74 23.05
CA LEU A 596 21.28 -6.61 23.33
C LEU A 596 20.50 -5.34 23.63
N CYS A 597 19.40 -5.08 22.94
CA CYS A 597 18.58 -3.88 23.17
C CYS A 597 17.96 -3.83 24.57
N LYS A 598 17.91 -4.95 25.32
CA LYS A 598 17.44 -4.96 26.71
C LYS A 598 18.41 -4.28 27.67
N PHE A 599 19.70 -4.20 27.33
CA PHE A 599 20.70 -3.44 28.09
C PHE A 599 20.44 -1.91 28.08
N ARG A 600 19.39 -1.40 27.42
CA ARG A 600 18.91 -0.03 27.66
C ARG A 600 18.53 0.20 29.12
N SER A 601 18.03 -0.84 29.80
CA SER A 601 17.75 -0.83 31.23
C SER A 601 19.02 -1.17 32.00
N LYS A 602 19.32 -0.35 33.02
CA LYS A 602 20.47 -0.59 33.91
C LYS A 602 20.27 -1.86 34.73
N GLU A 603 19.04 -2.15 35.12
CA GLU A 603 18.66 -3.35 35.88
C GLU A 603 18.98 -4.62 35.10
N TYR A 604 18.78 -4.62 33.77
CA TYR A 604 19.14 -5.75 32.91
C TYR A 604 20.66 -5.97 32.85
N TYR A 605 21.45 -4.90 32.84
CA TYR A 605 22.92 -5.00 32.94
C TYR A 605 23.36 -5.58 34.28
N GLU A 606 22.81 -5.09 35.38
CA GLU A 606 23.16 -5.57 36.73
C GLU A 606 22.85 -7.06 36.91
N ALA A 607 21.82 -7.58 36.23
CA ALA A 607 21.50 -9.01 36.19
C ALA A 607 22.42 -9.82 35.25
N HIS A 608 22.99 -9.21 34.20
CA HIS A 608 23.79 -9.89 33.17
C HIS A 608 25.09 -9.13 32.82
N PRO A 609 26.02 -8.92 33.77
CA PRO A 609 27.18 -8.03 33.57
C PRO A 609 28.32 -8.64 32.73
N VAL A 610 28.31 -9.96 32.52
CA VAL A 610 29.42 -10.72 31.92
C VAL A 610 28.93 -11.55 30.74
N LEU A 611 29.63 -11.46 29.62
CA LEU A 611 29.46 -12.36 28.46
C LEU A 611 30.56 -13.42 28.39
N GLU A 612 30.28 -14.54 27.75
CA GLU A 612 31.22 -15.65 27.58
C GLU A 612 31.57 -15.81 26.09
N LEU A 613 32.86 -15.85 25.79
CA LEU A 613 33.37 -16.17 24.46
C LEU A 613 34.20 -17.46 24.53
N TYR A 614 33.98 -18.33 23.54
CA TYR A 614 34.71 -19.57 23.39
C TYR A 614 35.36 -19.61 22.01
N GLY A 615 36.64 -19.96 21.96
CA GLY A 615 37.39 -20.05 20.71
C GLY A 615 38.32 -21.25 20.71
N LYS A 616 39.30 -21.24 19.80
CA LYS A 616 40.22 -22.36 19.59
C LYS A 616 41.11 -22.63 20.81
N ASN A 617 41.52 -21.59 21.55
CA ASN A 617 42.52 -21.70 22.62
C ASN A 617 41.91 -21.63 24.03
N GLY A 618 40.58 -21.51 24.16
CA GLY A 618 39.91 -21.52 25.45
C GLY A 618 38.66 -20.64 25.52
N LYS A 619 38.29 -20.28 26.75
CA LYS A 619 37.18 -19.40 27.12
C LYS A 619 37.73 -18.09 27.67
N ALA A 620 37.12 -16.95 27.35
CA ALA A 620 37.24 -15.73 28.16
C ALA A 620 35.87 -15.27 28.65
N ALA A 621 35.89 -14.71 29.85
CA ALA A 621 34.83 -13.86 30.34
C ALA A 621 35.03 -12.43 29.80
N GLY A 622 33.93 -11.80 29.42
CA GLY A 622 33.88 -10.43 28.93
C GLY A 622 33.09 -9.56 29.90
N GLU A 623 33.76 -8.71 30.68
CA GLU A 623 33.09 -7.74 31.54
C GLU A 623 32.60 -6.54 30.71
N ILE A 624 31.29 -6.28 30.71
CA ILE A 624 30.70 -5.20 29.91
C ILE A 624 31.03 -3.85 30.55
N PHE A 625 31.76 -3.00 29.83
CA PHE A 625 32.17 -1.68 30.32
C PHE A 625 31.43 -0.51 29.65
N SER A 626 30.79 -0.74 28.50
CA SER A 626 30.02 0.30 27.80
C SER A 626 28.84 -0.29 27.05
N VAL A 627 27.69 0.40 27.15
CA VAL A 627 26.43 0.06 26.48
C VAL A 627 25.88 1.36 25.85
N HIS A 628 25.77 1.45 24.53
CA HIS A 628 25.25 2.66 23.89
C HIS A 628 24.70 2.44 22.49
N GLU A 629 24.04 3.48 21.97
CA GLU A 629 23.69 3.54 20.55
C GLU A 629 24.81 4.21 19.75
N ALA A 630 25.18 3.61 18.61
CA ALA A 630 26.24 4.11 17.75
C ALA A 630 25.78 4.15 16.29
N ALA A 631 26.14 5.21 15.56
CA ALA A 631 25.96 5.25 14.11
C ALA A 631 26.92 4.24 13.43
N PRO A 632 26.56 3.62 12.29
CA PRO A 632 27.41 2.62 11.63
C PRO A 632 28.76 3.11 11.10
N ASP A 633 28.93 4.42 10.93
CA ASP A 633 30.18 5.08 10.58
C ASP A 633 30.94 5.65 11.78
N SER A 634 30.44 5.43 13.00
CA SER A 634 31.06 5.96 14.22
C SER A 634 32.33 5.21 14.63
N ASP A 635 33.10 5.86 15.51
CA ASP A 635 34.34 5.31 16.05
C ASP A 635 34.17 3.96 16.76
N ALA A 636 32.94 3.55 17.16
CA ALA A 636 32.67 2.25 17.79
C ALA A 636 33.15 1.05 16.94
N TYR A 637 33.32 1.24 15.63
CA TYR A 637 33.82 0.22 14.68
C TYR A 637 35.30 0.40 14.31
N THR A 638 36.08 1.14 15.11
CA THR A 638 37.51 1.33 14.89
C THR A 638 38.28 0.02 15.12
N ARG A 639 38.88 -0.54 14.07
CA ARG A 639 39.52 -1.88 14.12
C ARG A 639 41.00 -1.85 14.49
N SER A 640 41.70 -0.80 14.08
CA SER A 640 43.16 -0.69 14.18
C SER A 640 43.56 0.60 14.86
N PHE A 641 44.54 0.53 15.76
CA PHE A 641 45.02 1.66 16.53
C PHE A 641 46.51 1.86 16.26
N ALA A 642 46.91 3.10 15.94
CA ALA A 642 48.29 3.42 15.60
C ALA A 642 49.27 3.14 16.76
N ASN A 643 48.80 3.33 17.99
CA ASN A 643 49.58 3.10 19.20
C ASN A 643 48.66 2.89 20.41
N GLN A 644 49.28 2.58 21.55
CA GLN A 644 48.58 2.30 22.79
C GLN A 644 47.81 3.52 23.35
N ASN A 645 48.27 4.74 23.07
CA ASN A 645 47.58 5.98 23.45
C ASN A 645 46.28 6.17 22.66
N ALA A 646 46.30 5.90 21.35
CA ALA A 646 45.11 5.93 20.50
C ALA A 646 44.06 4.91 20.97
N PHE A 647 44.50 3.71 21.37
CA PHE A 647 43.60 2.71 21.95
C PHE A 647 43.03 3.13 23.30
N SER A 648 43.86 3.70 24.19
CA SER A 648 43.41 4.24 25.48
C SER A 648 42.39 5.38 25.31
N ALA A 649 42.60 6.26 24.32
CA ALA A 649 41.65 7.32 23.98
C ALA A 649 40.32 6.74 23.46
N TYR A 650 40.37 5.70 22.63
CA TYR A 650 39.19 4.97 22.17
C TYR A 650 38.40 4.37 23.35
N LEU A 651 39.06 3.65 24.27
CA LEU A 651 38.41 3.05 25.43
C LEU A 651 37.71 4.10 26.30
N LYS A 652 38.39 5.21 26.60
CA LYS A 652 37.79 6.33 27.35
C LYS A 652 36.58 6.93 26.62
N LYS A 653 36.65 7.05 25.29
CA LYS A 653 35.53 7.53 24.48
C LYS A 653 34.34 6.58 24.57
N MET A 654 34.55 5.28 24.43
CA MET A 654 33.49 4.27 24.52
C MET A 654 32.86 4.23 25.92
N THR A 655 33.66 4.31 27.00
CA THR A 655 33.12 4.41 28.37
C THR A 655 32.26 5.65 28.55
N LYS A 656 32.67 6.81 28.01
CA LYS A 656 31.90 8.06 28.10
C LYS A 656 30.58 8.03 27.33
N LEU A 657 30.50 7.26 26.25
CA LEU A 657 29.28 7.11 25.45
C LEU A 657 28.24 6.18 26.10
N SER A 658 28.63 5.40 27.12
CA SER A 658 27.74 4.46 27.80
C SER A 658 26.51 5.17 28.37
N LEU A 659 25.33 4.53 28.26
CA LEU A 659 24.06 5.02 28.78
C LEU A 659 24.06 5.19 30.30
N TYR A 660 24.87 4.39 31.00
CA TYR A 660 25.07 4.43 32.44
C TYR A 660 26.49 3.98 32.79
N ASP A 661 26.93 4.31 34.01
CA ASP A 661 28.20 3.84 34.55
C ASP A 661 28.10 2.36 34.96
N THR A 662 28.97 1.54 34.37
CA THR A 662 29.05 0.09 34.61
C THR A 662 29.98 -0.26 35.78
N GLY A 663 30.86 0.67 36.19
CA GLY A 663 31.91 0.43 37.17
C GLY A 663 33.14 -0.32 36.64
N VAL A 664 33.09 -0.87 35.41
CA VAL A 664 34.17 -1.64 34.79
C VAL A 664 35.13 -0.72 34.05
N LYS A 665 36.44 -0.85 34.30
CA LYS A 665 37.48 -0.03 33.65
C LYS A 665 38.30 -0.86 32.66
N ALA A 666 38.15 -0.56 31.37
CA ALA A 666 39.00 -1.10 30.32
C ALA A 666 40.30 -0.28 30.18
N GLY A 667 41.44 -0.97 30.23
CA GLY A 667 42.78 -0.42 30.12
C GLY A 667 43.48 -0.79 28.79
N PRO A 668 44.61 -0.15 28.48
CA PRO A 668 45.29 -0.33 27.20
C PRO A 668 46.03 -1.66 27.03
N ALA A 669 46.14 -2.46 28.09
CA ALA A 669 46.66 -3.83 28.05
C ALA A 669 45.56 -4.86 27.74
N ASP A 670 44.30 -4.46 27.84
CA ASP A 670 43.16 -5.34 27.69
C ASP A 670 42.81 -5.56 26.21
N ARG A 671 42.08 -6.65 25.95
CA ARG A 671 41.42 -6.89 24.67
C ARG A 671 39.94 -6.61 24.83
N VAL A 672 39.31 -6.14 23.77
CA VAL A 672 37.88 -5.78 23.79
C VAL A 672 37.14 -6.51 22.69
N VAL A 673 35.91 -6.93 23.00
CA VAL A 673 34.92 -7.36 22.01
C VAL A 673 33.78 -6.35 21.95
N THR A 674 33.29 -6.10 20.75
CA THR A 674 32.11 -5.29 20.48
C THR A 674 31.04 -6.17 19.85
N LEU A 675 29.85 -6.19 20.43
CA LEU A 675 28.67 -6.83 19.84
C LEU A 675 27.75 -5.73 19.33
N SER A 676 27.34 -5.83 18.07
CA SER A 676 26.53 -4.82 17.39
C SER A 676 25.28 -5.42 16.75
N THR A 677 24.14 -4.76 16.95
CA THR A 677 22.85 -5.12 16.36
C THR A 677 22.04 -3.88 15.92
N CYS A 678 21.01 -4.08 15.09
CA CYS A 678 20.12 -3.00 14.66
C CYS A 678 19.20 -2.53 15.80
N VAL A 679 18.86 -1.24 15.83
CA VAL A 679 17.76 -0.73 16.68
C VAL A 679 16.44 -0.83 15.92
N SER A 680 15.34 -1.15 16.61
CA SER A 680 14.02 -1.40 16.01
C SER A 680 13.21 -0.14 15.66
N ASP A 681 13.77 1.07 15.78
CA ASP A 681 13.03 2.34 15.79
C ASP A 681 13.18 3.17 14.50
N ASN A 682 13.48 2.51 13.37
CA ASN A 682 13.74 3.12 12.05
C ASN A 682 14.89 4.14 12.00
N ARG A 683 15.54 4.46 13.11
CA ARG A 683 16.77 5.25 13.12
C ARG A 683 17.90 4.36 12.66
N ASP A 684 18.81 4.92 11.89
CA ASP A 684 19.94 4.16 11.36
C ASP A 684 21.07 4.07 12.39
N MET A 685 20.71 3.60 13.58
CA MET A 685 21.57 3.43 14.74
C MET A 685 21.78 1.94 14.98
N ARG A 686 22.85 1.63 15.69
CA ARG A 686 23.16 0.29 16.18
C ARG A 686 23.16 0.31 17.68
N PHE A 687 22.62 -0.74 18.28
CA PHE A 687 22.80 -0.97 19.69
C PHE A 687 24.10 -1.74 19.88
N VAL A 688 25.02 -1.17 20.64
CA VAL A 688 26.39 -1.64 20.77
C VAL A 688 26.74 -1.85 22.24
N ILE A 689 27.38 -2.97 22.52
CA ILE A 689 27.98 -3.29 23.81
C ILE A 689 29.45 -3.60 23.63
N HIS A 690 30.27 -3.04 24.51
CA HIS A 690 31.69 -3.29 24.58
C HIS A 690 32.03 -4.02 25.87
N ALA A 691 32.76 -5.13 25.75
CA ALA A 691 33.23 -5.91 26.88
C ALA A 691 34.75 -6.10 26.84
N LYS A 692 35.37 -5.96 28.01
CA LYS A 692 36.78 -6.26 28.25
C LYS A 692 36.93 -7.77 28.42
N LEU A 693 37.85 -8.39 27.69
CA LEU A 693 38.09 -9.84 27.73
C LEU A 693 39.25 -10.20 28.67
N ASP A 694 38.98 -11.15 29.57
CA ASP A 694 39.95 -11.71 30.51
C ASP A 694 40.42 -13.12 30.09
N GLY A 695 41.74 -13.29 29.90
CA GLY A 695 42.34 -14.57 29.51
C GLY A 695 42.38 -14.82 28.00
N LYS A 696 43.28 -15.71 27.53
CA LYS A 696 43.51 -15.98 26.09
C LYS A 696 42.39 -16.85 25.49
N ILE A 697 41.93 -16.52 24.27
CA ILE A 697 40.90 -17.24 23.49
C ILE A 697 41.48 -17.67 22.15
#